data_AF-A0A5K7XCN7-F1
#
_entry.id   AF-A0A5K7XCN7-F1
#
_cell.length_a   1.000
_cell.length_b   1.000
_cell.length_c   1.000
_cell.angle_alpha   90.00
_cell.angle_beta   90.00
_cell.angle_gamma   90.00
#
_symmetry.space_group_name_H-M   'P 1'
#
loop_
_entity.id
_entity.type
_entity.pdbx_description
1 polymer ?
#
loop_
_entity_poly.entity_id
_entity_poly.type
_entity_poly.pdbx_seq_one_letter_code
_entity_poly.pdbx_strand_id
1 'polypeptide(L)'
;MDTRREFFKKAAFLSGAGMWAALHGSIEKALAIGPEPGSTYLDAEHVVILMQENRSFDHAFGTLRGVRGYNDPRALTLANGNPVWVQTNNAGASYVPFRLNIKETNATWMGSLPHSWTDQVDARNGGQCNQWLPAKASGHEEFRDMPLTMGHYNREDIPFYYALADAFTVCDQNFCSSLTGTTPNRLHLWTGTIREQPSPDSWACVQNSDVNYDREASWKTYPERLEAAGVPWKIYQNEISVSTGLHGEAEAWLANFTDNPIEWFTQYGVRFSPAHRQYLRLRAEKLRQRIARYEQAQIEAKISVKEWFKLGVDKSKLLAIEAELEQWNEENFKLLSPECQQIHERAFTTNSGDPDYHSVVEMAYDDQGTPRTMEVPKGDVLHQFRHDVDNDKLPTVSWLVAPERFSDHPGSPWYGAWYLAEVLEILTRRPEVWKKTVFVLTYDENDGYFDHVPPFVPPTPGKADAGKVSDGIDAAVEYVTREQESKRKGLDDCRDSPIGLGYRVPMVIASPWSRGGAVCSEVFDHTSVLQFLEHLLEHRTGKPVKETNISEWRRTVCGDLTSAFKPEPPTGAVELPYPDRDQFLEGIHQAQFKAPPADFHALSADEIAAMRKAPNSSDVMPRQEAGQRPAAPLPYELAVNGAVDSQTGELSIRFAAGNERFGERSAGAPFIAYSRHDDELRVRNYAVKAGDKLADSWKVGSFPKEQYDVEVHGPNGFFRRFRGEGAQSPVEVTLGEPTNSRSSKQASGAIELTLRNVGDRPAMVSIIDHAYGAPPEALQLPAGKATTIAIDLTDSDRWYDLSVFVDGDAGFERRFAGCVETGQWGLSDPALG
;
A
#
# COMPACT_ATOMS: atom_id res chain seq x y z
N MET A 1 38.26 -38.55 -11.35
CA MET A 1 37.43 -39.45 -10.53
C MET A 1 36.47 -38.55 -9.80
N ASP A 2 35.31 -38.32 -10.41
CA ASP A 2 34.35 -37.35 -9.92
C ASP A 2 33.44 -38.06 -8.94
N THR A 3 33.38 -37.57 -7.70
CA THR A 3 32.61 -38.25 -6.65
C THR A 3 31.12 -38.02 -6.85
N ARG A 4 30.29 -39.03 -6.54
CA ARG A 4 28.81 -38.95 -6.52
C ARG A 4 28.26 -37.70 -5.79
N ARG A 5 29.03 -37.10 -4.88
CA ARG A 5 28.67 -35.90 -4.12
C ARG A 5 28.77 -34.61 -4.95
N GLU A 6 29.63 -34.55 -5.96
CA GLU A 6 29.65 -33.44 -6.93
C GLU A 6 28.56 -33.56 -7.99
N PHE A 7 28.16 -34.78 -8.34
CA PHE A 7 27.06 -35.00 -9.28
C PHE A 7 25.72 -34.51 -8.72
N PHE A 8 25.45 -34.73 -7.42
CA PHE A 8 24.27 -34.16 -6.76
C PHE A 8 24.34 -32.63 -6.60
N LYS A 9 25.54 -32.05 -6.44
CA LYS A 9 25.70 -30.58 -6.48
C LYS A 9 25.36 -30.02 -7.87
N LYS A 10 25.85 -30.64 -8.95
CA LYS A 10 25.59 -30.17 -10.32
C LYS A 10 24.14 -30.40 -10.79
N ALA A 11 23.44 -31.40 -10.26
CA ALA A 11 22.02 -31.61 -10.56
C ALA A 11 21.09 -30.57 -9.91
N ALA A 12 21.46 -30.01 -8.76
CA ALA A 12 20.70 -28.93 -8.11
C ALA A 12 20.85 -27.57 -8.83
N PHE A 13 21.92 -27.38 -9.60
CA PHE A 13 22.18 -26.17 -10.39
C PHE A 13 21.38 -26.08 -11.70
N LEU A 14 20.75 -27.18 -12.14
CA LEU A 14 19.93 -27.23 -13.36
C LEU A 14 18.41 -27.21 -13.06
N SER A 15 18.03 -27.28 -11.79
CA SER A 15 16.67 -27.05 -11.32
C SER A 15 16.63 -25.68 -10.66
N GLY A 16 15.68 -24.82 -10.99
CA GLY A 16 15.58 -23.43 -10.52
C GLY A 16 15.63 -23.20 -8.99
N ALA A 17 15.66 -24.25 -8.15
CA ALA A 17 15.84 -24.17 -6.70
C ALA A 17 17.17 -23.55 -6.24
N GLY A 18 18.26 -23.69 -6.99
CA GLY A 18 19.57 -23.11 -6.64
C GLY A 18 19.65 -21.58 -6.73
N MET A 19 18.76 -20.97 -7.51
CA MET A 19 18.65 -19.53 -7.77
C MET A 19 17.96 -18.77 -6.62
N TRP A 20 17.08 -19.46 -5.87
CA TRP A 20 16.24 -18.88 -4.82
C TRP A 20 16.79 -19.00 -3.42
N ALA A 21 17.63 -20.00 -3.20
CA ALA A 21 18.52 -20.11 -2.05
C ALA A 21 19.15 -18.74 -1.73
N ALA A 22 19.35 -17.91 -2.73
CA ALA A 22 20.45 -17.02 -2.86
C ALA A 22 20.12 -15.55 -2.49
N LEU A 23 18.93 -15.02 -2.79
CA LEU A 23 18.57 -13.64 -2.42
C LEU A 23 18.57 -13.34 -0.90
N HIS A 24 18.73 -14.35 -0.05
CA HIS A 24 18.43 -14.25 1.36
C HIS A 24 19.62 -13.84 2.26
N GLY A 25 20.87 -13.90 1.79
CA GLY A 25 22.05 -13.55 2.60
C GLY A 25 22.12 -12.09 3.10
N SER A 26 21.53 -11.12 2.38
CA SER A 26 21.45 -9.72 2.86
C SER A 26 20.47 -9.58 4.04
N ILE A 27 19.36 -10.35 3.99
CA ILE A 27 18.40 -10.47 5.10
C ILE A 27 19.07 -11.15 6.30
N GLU A 28 19.86 -12.21 6.08
CA GLU A 28 20.62 -12.86 7.17
C GLU A 28 21.56 -11.90 7.88
N LYS A 29 22.35 -11.12 7.11
CA LYS A 29 23.26 -10.10 7.66
C LYS A 29 22.49 -9.05 8.45
N ALA A 30 21.37 -8.57 7.92
CA ALA A 30 20.50 -7.63 8.59
C ALA A 30 19.92 -8.20 9.91
N LEU A 31 19.52 -9.47 9.92
CA LEU A 31 19.04 -10.17 11.11
C LEU A 31 20.13 -10.40 12.17
N ALA A 32 21.35 -10.69 11.71
CA ALA A 32 22.51 -10.97 12.57
C ALA A 32 22.96 -9.74 13.37
N ILE A 33 22.66 -8.53 12.88
CA ILE A 33 23.01 -7.27 13.54
C ILE A 33 21.81 -6.79 14.35
N GLY A 34 21.82 -7.08 15.66
CA GLY A 34 20.81 -6.58 16.61
C GLY A 34 21.09 -5.17 17.13
N PRO A 35 20.09 -4.50 17.72
CA PRO A 35 20.26 -3.18 18.30
C PRO A 35 21.12 -3.25 19.57
N GLU A 36 21.56 -2.09 20.07
CA GLU A 36 22.17 -2.02 21.39
C GLU A 36 21.18 -2.50 22.47
N PRO A 37 21.62 -3.32 23.45
CA PRO A 37 20.73 -3.77 24.52
C PRO A 37 20.08 -2.60 25.27
N GLY A 38 18.75 -2.60 25.35
CA GLY A 38 17.97 -1.54 25.99
C GLY A 38 17.66 -0.34 25.11
N SER A 39 18.14 -0.29 23.86
CA SER A 39 17.73 0.74 22.90
C SER A 39 16.37 0.42 22.27
N THR A 40 15.74 1.44 21.72
CA THR A 40 14.46 1.38 21.02
C THR A 40 14.57 2.03 19.66
N TYR A 41 13.52 1.96 18.83
CA TYR A 41 13.49 2.65 17.53
C TYR A 41 13.73 4.17 17.63
N LEU A 42 13.56 4.76 18.81
CA LEU A 42 13.85 6.17 19.07
C LEU A 42 15.36 6.49 19.02
N ASP A 43 16.21 5.47 19.16
CA ASP A 43 17.67 5.57 19.03
C ASP A 43 18.13 5.46 17.56
N ALA A 44 17.20 5.36 16.59
CA ALA A 44 17.52 5.36 15.17
C ALA A 44 18.19 6.68 14.75
N GLU A 45 19.36 6.59 14.13
CA GLU A 45 20.08 7.74 13.56
C GLU A 45 19.70 7.97 12.10
N HIS A 46 19.24 6.92 11.41
CA HIS A 46 18.92 6.91 9.99
C HIS A 46 17.55 6.28 9.71
N VAL A 47 16.77 6.91 8.85
CA VAL A 47 15.56 6.36 8.24
C VAL A 47 15.78 6.34 6.72
N VAL A 48 15.74 5.14 6.13
CA VAL A 48 15.93 4.92 4.70
C VAL A 48 14.63 4.41 4.11
N ILE A 49 14.10 5.11 3.12
CA ILE A 49 12.77 4.88 2.55
C ILE A 49 12.93 4.49 1.08
N LEU A 50 12.44 3.30 0.72
CA LEU A 50 12.33 2.83 -0.66
C LEU A 50 10.85 2.62 -0.97
N MET A 51 10.34 3.38 -1.94
CA MET A 51 9.00 3.20 -2.50
C MET A 51 9.12 2.61 -3.90
N GLN A 52 8.76 1.33 -4.01
CA GLN A 52 8.65 0.58 -5.27
C GLN A 52 7.33 0.86 -5.98
N GLU A 53 7.17 0.25 -7.15
CA GLU A 53 6.07 0.33 -8.11
C GLU A 53 5.47 -1.05 -8.40
N ASN A 54 4.36 -1.08 -9.13
CA ASN A 54 3.05 -0.96 -8.50
C ASN A 54 2.49 -2.34 -8.11
N ARG A 55 2.13 -2.57 -6.84
CA ARG A 55 1.68 -3.89 -6.34
C ARG A 55 0.60 -3.73 -5.27
N SER A 56 -0.52 -4.46 -5.43
CA SER A 56 -1.49 -4.61 -4.35
C SER A 56 -0.93 -5.55 -3.25
N PHE A 57 -1.44 -5.41 -2.03
CA PHE A 57 -1.04 -6.29 -0.93
C PHE A 57 -1.43 -7.74 -1.21
N ASP A 58 -2.67 -8.04 -1.59
CA ASP A 58 -3.08 -9.41 -1.91
C ASP A 58 -2.28 -10.02 -3.06
N HIS A 59 -1.95 -9.22 -4.08
CA HIS A 59 -1.15 -9.66 -5.21
C HIS A 59 0.26 -10.11 -4.80
N ALA A 60 0.90 -9.44 -3.83
CA ALA A 60 2.22 -9.84 -3.36
C ALA A 60 2.14 -10.84 -2.19
N PHE A 61 1.38 -10.51 -1.14
CA PHE A 61 1.40 -11.18 0.15
C PHE A 61 0.06 -11.83 0.55
N GLY A 62 -0.94 -11.89 -0.34
CA GLY A 62 -2.25 -12.50 -0.03
C GLY A 62 -2.16 -13.97 0.37
N THR A 63 -1.10 -14.69 -0.02
CA THR A 63 -0.85 -16.08 0.40
C THR A 63 0.12 -16.23 1.58
N LEU A 64 0.68 -15.14 2.11
CA LEU A 64 1.62 -15.19 3.23
C LEU A 64 0.90 -15.62 4.52
N ARG A 65 1.51 -16.47 5.35
CA ARG A 65 0.87 -16.96 6.59
C ARG A 65 0.58 -15.81 7.56
N GLY A 66 -0.55 -15.85 8.26
CA GLY A 66 -0.86 -14.95 9.38
C GLY A 66 -1.04 -13.45 9.02
N VAL A 67 -1.23 -13.12 7.75
CA VAL A 67 -1.69 -11.78 7.31
C VAL A 67 -3.15 -11.87 6.86
N ARG A 68 -3.86 -10.75 6.84
CA ARG A 68 -5.19 -10.66 6.23
C ARG A 68 -5.10 -10.76 4.71
N GLY A 69 -5.09 -11.99 4.21
CA GLY A 69 -5.04 -12.35 2.80
C GLY A 69 -6.25 -13.18 2.39
N TYR A 70 -6.03 -14.23 1.61
CA TYR A 70 -7.11 -15.04 1.03
C TYR A 70 -7.91 -15.90 2.02
N ASN A 71 -7.44 -16.05 3.27
CA ASN A 71 -8.18 -16.71 4.34
C ASN A 71 -8.93 -15.73 5.26
N ASP A 72 -9.01 -14.42 4.97
CA ASP A 72 -9.69 -13.47 5.86
C ASP A 72 -11.16 -13.90 6.12
N PRO A 73 -11.53 -14.30 7.35
CA PRO A 73 -12.87 -14.82 7.66
C PRO A 73 -13.97 -13.75 7.59
N ARG A 74 -13.60 -12.48 7.44
CA ARG A 74 -14.48 -11.30 7.51
C ARG A 74 -14.35 -10.42 6.27
N ALA A 75 -13.90 -10.99 5.16
CA ALA A 75 -13.93 -10.35 3.86
C ALA A 75 -15.36 -9.94 3.47
N LEU A 76 -15.47 -8.87 2.68
CA LEU A 76 -16.75 -8.32 2.25
C LEU A 76 -17.59 -9.36 1.48
N THR A 77 -18.88 -9.43 1.81
CA THR A 77 -19.87 -10.15 0.98
C THR A 77 -20.61 -9.15 0.11
N LEU A 78 -20.49 -9.30 -1.21
CA LEU A 78 -21.10 -8.45 -2.23
C LEU A 78 -22.64 -8.48 -2.18
N ALA A 79 -23.28 -7.52 -2.85
CA ALA A 79 -24.75 -7.43 -2.88
C ALA A 79 -25.44 -8.71 -3.36
N ASN A 80 -24.84 -9.38 -4.35
CA ASN A 80 -25.33 -10.65 -4.91
C ASN A 80 -25.06 -11.89 -4.01
N GLY A 81 -24.53 -11.68 -2.81
CA GLY A 81 -24.20 -12.74 -1.84
C GLY A 81 -22.88 -13.46 -2.11
N ASN A 82 -22.14 -13.10 -3.17
CA ASN A 82 -20.80 -13.65 -3.40
C ASN A 82 -19.79 -13.05 -2.42
N PRO A 83 -18.74 -13.80 -2.04
CA PRO A 83 -17.59 -13.17 -1.40
C PRO A 83 -16.87 -12.25 -2.40
N VAL A 84 -16.24 -11.18 -1.91
CA VAL A 84 -15.55 -10.16 -2.73
C VAL A 84 -14.49 -10.72 -3.67
N TRP A 85 -13.91 -11.88 -3.39
CA TRP A 85 -12.98 -12.55 -4.30
C TRP A 85 -13.62 -12.98 -5.63
N VAL A 86 -14.94 -13.20 -5.67
CA VAL A 86 -15.66 -13.59 -6.90
C VAL A 86 -16.10 -12.33 -7.64
N GLN A 87 -15.32 -11.92 -8.64
CA GLN A 87 -15.59 -10.75 -9.47
C GLN A 87 -16.18 -11.19 -10.81
N THR A 88 -17.10 -10.39 -11.36
CA THR A 88 -17.80 -10.70 -12.62
C THR A 88 -17.44 -9.67 -13.69
N ASN A 89 -17.09 -10.11 -14.90
CA ASN A 89 -16.81 -9.22 -16.02
C ASN A 89 -18.09 -8.80 -16.78
N ASN A 90 -17.94 -7.92 -17.77
CA ASN A 90 -19.07 -7.43 -18.59
C ASN A 90 -19.77 -8.52 -19.43
N ALA A 91 -19.13 -9.67 -19.64
CA ALA A 91 -19.71 -10.83 -20.32
C ALA A 91 -20.49 -11.76 -19.36
N GLY A 92 -20.53 -11.46 -18.06
CA GLY A 92 -21.19 -12.26 -17.04
C GLY A 92 -20.36 -13.44 -16.52
N ALA A 93 -19.11 -13.60 -16.96
CA ALA A 93 -18.20 -14.63 -16.46
C ALA A 93 -17.58 -14.17 -15.13
N SER A 94 -17.55 -15.07 -14.15
CA SER A 94 -17.00 -14.77 -12.82
C SER A 94 -15.68 -15.50 -12.60
N TYR A 95 -14.74 -14.82 -11.93
CA TYR A 95 -13.39 -15.33 -11.67
C TYR A 95 -13.02 -15.05 -10.21
N VAL A 96 -12.11 -15.87 -9.70
CA VAL A 96 -11.44 -15.72 -8.40
C VAL A 96 -9.97 -15.41 -8.61
N PRO A 97 -9.23 -15.00 -7.55
CA PRO A 97 -7.79 -14.84 -7.66
C PRO A 97 -7.09 -16.11 -8.15
N PHE A 98 -6.07 -15.94 -8.99
CA PHE A 98 -5.29 -17.05 -9.55
C PHE A 98 -3.80 -16.70 -9.62
N ARG A 99 -2.94 -17.71 -9.63
CA ARG A 99 -1.48 -17.51 -9.57
C ARG A 99 -0.93 -17.05 -10.91
N LEU A 100 -0.18 -15.95 -10.90
CA LEU A 100 0.69 -15.51 -11.98
C LEU A 100 2.07 -16.13 -11.81
N ASN A 101 2.26 -17.35 -12.32
CA ASN A 101 3.53 -18.05 -12.23
C ASN A 101 4.59 -17.35 -13.10
N ILE A 102 5.40 -16.47 -12.52
CA ILE A 102 6.41 -15.66 -13.23
C ILE A 102 7.54 -16.49 -13.83
N LYS A 103 7.68 -17.73 -13.39
CA LYS A 103 8.74 -18.63 -13.86
C LYS A 103 8.33 -19.37 -15.11
N GLU A 104 7.06 -19.77 -15.22
CA GLU A 104 6.58 -20.66 -16.27
C GLU A 104 5.70 -19.98 -17.31
N THR A 105 5.39 -18.69 -17.09
CA THR A 105 4.58 -17.88 -18.00
C THR A 105 5.28 -16.56 -18.30
N ASN A 106 4.86 -15.88 -19.37
CA ASN A 106 5.35 -14.54 -19.67
C ASN A 106 4.61 -13.43 -18.90
N ALA A 107 3.99 -13.73 -17.75
CA ALA A 107 3.16 -12.79 -16.96
C ALA A 107 3.82 -11.41 -16.76
N THR A 108 5.12 -11.39 -16.47
CA THR A 108 5.91 -10.17 -16.25
C THR A 108 6.04 -9.26 -17.49
N TRP A 109 5.76 -9.77 -18.69
CA TRP A 109 5.84 -9.00 -19.95
C TRP A 109 4.47 -8.70 -20.56
N MET A 110 3.39 -8.88 -19.80
CA MET A 110 2.02 -8.60 -20.27
C MET A 110 1.59 -7.14 -20.10
N GLY A 111 2.47 -6.31 -19.53
CA GLY A 111 2.24 -4.88 -19.31
C GLY A 111 1.49 -4.58 -18.00
N SER A 112 1.35 -3.28 -17.71
CA SER A 112 0.56 -2.80 -16.58
C SER A 112 -0.94 -2.93 -16.82
N LEU A 113 -1.71 -2.95 -15.73
CA LEU A 113 -3.16 -2.82 -15.77
C LEU A 113 -3.59 -1.35 -15.61
N PRO A 114 -4.86 -0.98 -15.86
CA PRO A 114 -5.31 0.38 -15.65
C PRO A 114 -5.30 0.79 -14.17
N HIS A 115 -4.58 1.85 -13.80
CA HIS A 115 -4.48 2.34 -12.42
C HIS A 115 -4.65 3.86 -12.28
N SER A 116 -5.28 4.51 -13.26
CA SER A 116 -5.58 5.94 -13.14
C SER A 116 -6.69 6.20 -12.11
N TRP A 117 -6.88 7.48 -11.76
CA TRP A 117 -8.02 7.96 -10.95
C TRP A 117 -9.36 7.37 -11.42
N THR A 118 -9.61 7.37 -12.72
CA THR A 118 -10.86 6.87 -13.30
C THR A 118 -11.04 5.38 -13.00
N ASP A 119 -10.03 4.57 -13.27
CA ASP A 119 -10.13 3.11 -13.18
C ASP A 119 -10.17 2.64 -11.72
N GLN A 120 -9.44 3.31 -10.83
CA GLN A 120 -9.46 3.00 -9.39
C GLN A 120 -10.79 3.37 -8.73
N VAL A 121 -11.36 4.53 -9.06
CA VAL A 121 -12.68 4.94 -8.57
C VAL A 121 -13.77 4.02 -9.10
N ASP A 122 -13.71 3.66 -10.39
CA ASP A 122 -14.69 2.78 -11.03
C ASP A 122 -14.62 1.36 -10.43
N ALA A 123 -13.42 0.82 -10.14
CA ALA A 123 -13.26 -0.47 -9.45
C ALA A 123 -13.85 -0.47 -8.02
N ARG A 124 -13.69 0.63 -7.28
CA ARG A 124 -14.25 0.81 -5.93
C ARG A 124 -15.78 0.88 -5.98
N ASN A 125 -16.33 1.45 -7.05
CA ASN A 125 -17.77 1.55 -7.33
C ASN A 125 -18.61 2.03 -6.12
N GLY A 126 -18.26 3.18 -5.57
CA GLY A 126 -18.95 3.74 -4.39
C GLY A 126 -18.74 2.96 -3.08
N GLY A 127 -17.80 2.01 -3.05
CA GLY A 127 -17.52 1.14 -1.91
C GLY A 127 -18.10 -0.27 -2.05
N GLN A 128 -18.78 -0.57 -3.17
CA GLN A 128 -19.32 -1.91 -3.45
C GLN A 128 -18.23 -2.93 -3.84
N CYS A 129 -17.07 -2.47 -4.32
CA CYS A 129 -15.90 -3.30 -4.63
C CYS A 129 -16.21 -4.50 -5.56
N ASN A 130 -17.07 -4.28 -6.56
CA ASN A 130 -17.60 -5.32 -7.45
C ASN A 130 -17.37 -5.04 -8.95
N GLN A 131 -16.47 -4.11 -9.29
CA GLN A 131 -16.20 -3.68 -10.67
C GLN A 131 -14.72 -3.83 -11.05
N TRP A 132 -13.98 -4.71 -10.37
CA TRP A 132 -12.55 -4.91 -10.64
C TRP A 132 -12.28 -5.35 -12.07
N LEU A 133 -12.92 -6.44 -12.53
CA LEU A 133 -12.69 -6.99 -13.87
C LEU A 133 -13.01 -5.98 -15.00
N PRO A 134 -14.16 -5.27 -14.98
CA PRO A 134 -14.45 -4.26 -16.00
C PRO A 134 -13.50 -3.04 -15.93
N ALA A 135 -13.21 -2.52 -14.74
CA ALA A 135 -12.43 -1.31 -14.59
C ALA A 135 -10.92 -1.51 -14.81
N LYS A 136 -10.43 -2.74 -14.65
CA LYS A 136 -9.01 -3.09 -14.67
C LYS A 136 -8.63 -4.04 -15.81
N ALA A 137 -9.44 -4.08 -16.87
CA ALA A 137 -9.14 -4.87 -18.06
C ALA A 137 -7.85 -4.37 -18.75
N SER A 138 -7.02 -5.28 -19.26
CA SER A 138 -5.74 -4.90 -19.88
C SER A 138 -5.93 -3.94 -21.06
N GLY A 139 -5.05 -2.94 -21.14
CA GLY A 139 -4.95 -2.06 -22.29
C GLY A 139 -4.47 -2.79 -23.56
N HIS A 140 -3.76 -3.90 -23.41
CA HIS A 140 -3.29 -4.74 -24.51
C HIS A 140 -4.44 -5.61 -25.06
N GLU A 141 -4.74 -5.45 -26.35
CA GLU A 141 -5.88 -6.13 -26.99
C GLU A 141 -5.81 -7.66 -26.85
N GLU A 142 -4.61 -8.23 -26.91
CA GLU A 142 -4.37 -9.68 -26.77
C GLU A 142 -4.72 -10.25 -25.38
N PHE A 143 -4.70 -9.42 -24.33
CA PHE A 143 -4.92 -9.86 -22.94
C PHE A 143 -6.17 -9.23 -22.31
N ARG A 144 -6.93 -8.42 -23.06
CA ARG A 144 -8.06 -7.65 -22.54
C ARG A 144 -9.11 -8.51 -21.84
N ASP A 145 -9.38 -9.70 -22.36
CA ASP A 145 -10.40 -10.60 -21.83
C ASP A 145 -9.88 -11.52 -20.71
N MET A 146 -8.56 -11.50 -20.44
CA MET A 146 -7.96 -12.26 -19.35
C MET A 146 -8.24 -11.54 -18.01
N PRO A 147 -8.56 -12.26 -16.93
CA PRO A 147 -8.89 -11.66 -15.64
C PRO A 147 -7.64 -11.19 -14.87
N LEU A 148 -6.65 -10.59 -15.53
CA LEU A 148 -5.31 -10.31 -14.98
C LEU A 148 -5.30 -9.52 -13.67
N THR A 149 -6.29 -8.65 -13.45
CA THR A 149 -6.47 -7.95 -12.17
C THR A 149 -6.58 -8.91 -10.98
N MET A 150 -7.12 -10.12 -11.19
CA MET A 150 -7.23 -11.17 -10.18
C MET A 150 -5.94 -11.98 -9.99
N GLY A 151 -4.88 -11.67 -10.74
CA GLY A 151 -3.60 -12.36 -10.64
C GLY A 151 -2.87 -12.08 -9.33
N HIS A 152 -2.17 -13.07 -8.78
CA HIS A 152 -1.33 -12.92 -7.58
C HIS A 152 -0.06 -13.77 -7.65
N TYR A 153 0.90 -13.44 -6.79
CA TYR A 153 2.11 -14.23 -6.56
C TYR A 153 2.01 -15.04 -5.27
N ASN A 154 2.89 -16.02 -5.16
CA ASN A 154 3.15 -16.71 -3.90
C ASN A 154 4.65 -16.71 -3.58
N ARG A 155 5.03 -17.37 -2.48
CA ARG A 155 6.42 -17.51 -2.06
C ARG A 155 7.33 -18.08 -3.12
N GLU A 156 6.85 -18.97 -3.99
CA GLU A 156 7.69 -19.52 -5.05
C GLU A 156 8.01 -18.47 -6.11
N ASP A 157 7.14 -17.50 -6.34
CA ASP A 157 7.34 -16.46 -7.34
C ASP A 157 8.22 -15.33 -6.80
N ILE A 158 7.97 -14.85 -5.58
CA ILE A 158 8.67 -13.70 -4.98
C ILE A 158 9.27 -14.00 -3.58
N PRO A 159 10.08 -15.06 -3.42
CA PRO A 159 10.54 -15.56 -2.11
C PRO A 159 11.36 -14.56 -1.31
N PHE A 160 12.10 -13.65 -1.96
CA PHE A 160 12.88 -12.64 -1.25
C PHE A 160 11.99 -11.70 -0.42
N TYR A 161 10.86 -11.26 -0.97
CA TYR A 161 9.90 -10.42 -0.25
C TYR A 161 9.20 -11.20 0.87
N TYR A 162 8.87 -12.47 0.63
CA TYR A 162 8.31 -13.35 1.68
C TYR A 162 9.31 -13.55 2.82
N ALA A 163 10.59 -13.74 2.50
CA ALA A 163 11.63 -13.86 3.50
C ALA A 163 11.87 -12.56 4.26
N LEU A 164 11.79 -11.41 3.60
CA LEU A 164 11.87 -10.11 4.27
C LEU A 164 10.71 -9.94 5.26
N ALA A 165 9.50 -10.34 4.88
CA ALA A 165 8.31 -10.34 5.74
C ALA A 165 8.33 -11.41 6.85
N ASP A 166 9.12 -12.48 6.69
CA ASP A 166 9.38 -13.47 7.74
C ASP A 166 10.50 -13.02 8.69
N ALA A 167 11.41 -12.20 8.21
CA ALA A 167 12.52 -11.65 8.98
C ALA A 167 12.10 -10.45 9.83
N PHE A 168 11.28 -9.56 9.26
CA PHE A 168 10.93 -8.27 9.83
C PHE A 168 9.42 -8.07 9.93
N THR A 169 8.97 -6.86 10.24
CA THR A 169 7.53 -6.59 10.45
C THR A 169 6.87 -6.21 9.12
N VAL A 170 5.88 -6.99 8.70
CA VAL A 170 5.00 -6.69 7.55
C VAL A 170 3.76 -5.95 8.02
N CYS A 171 3.32 -4.93 7.28
CA CYS A 171 2.14 -4.15 7.59
C CYS A 171 1.00 -4.53 6.63
N ASP A 172 0.00 -5.27 7.12
CA ASP A 172 -1.07 -5.83 6.27
C ASP A 172 -2.33 -4.95 6.17
N GLN A 173 -2.29 -3.76 6.79
CA GLN A 173 -3.27 -2.69 6.61
C GLN A 173 -2.61 -1.37 6.16
N ASN A 174 -1.56 -1.47 5.34
CA ASN A 174 -0.99 -0.33 4.65
C ASN A 174 -1.70 -0.10 3.30
N PHE A 175 -2.19 1.12 3.08
CA PHE A 175 -2.92 1.51 1.88
C PHE A 175 -2.14 2.56 1.09
N CYS A 176 -2.26 2.56 -0.24
CA CYS A 176 -1.84 3.75 -0.97
C CYS A 176 -2.69 4.94 -0.52
N SER A 177 -2.12 6.14 -0.45
CA SER A 177 -2.81 7.30 0.11
C SER A 177 -4.01 7.76 -0.72
N SER A 178 -4.02 7.49 -2.02
CA SER A 178 -5.04 7.96 -2.97
C SER A 178 -5.43 6.88 -3.98
N LEU A 179 -6.70 6.89 -4.39
CA LEU A 179 -7.28 6.04 -5.46
C LEU A 179 -6.81 6.51 -6.85
N THR A 180 -5.51 6.59 -7.08
CA THR A 180 -4.93 7.04 -8.35
C THR A 180 -3.50 6.52 -8.57
N GLY A 181 -2.87 6.91 -9.68
CA GLY A 181 -1.55 6.47 -10.09
C GLY A 181 -0.39 6.99 -9.23
N THR A 182 0.81 6.78 -9.77
CA THR A 182 2.11 7.03 -9.16
C THR A 182 2.32 8.42 -8.57
N THR A 183 2.25 9.49 -9.38
CA THR A 183 2.70 10.81 -8.96
C THR A 183 1.90 11.31 -7.74
N PRO A 184 0.56 11.27 -7.72
CA PRO A 184 -0.19 11.72 -6.55
C PRO A 184 0.09 10.90 -5.28
N ASN A 185 0.30 9.59 -5.40
CA ASN A 185 0.65 8.77 -4.24
C ASN A 185 2.04 9.09 -3.69
N ARG A 186 3.02 9.32 -4.57
CA ARG A 186 4.34 9.82 -4.20
C ARG A 186 4.27 11.24 -3.59
N LEU A 187 3.40 12.13 -4.09
CA LEU A 187 3.20 13.45 -3.47
C LEU A 187 2.76 13.36 -2.00
N HIS A 188 1.95 12.37 -1.62
CA HIS A 188 1.62 12.13 -0.21
C HIS A 188 2.85 11.75 0.62
N LEU A 189 3.72 10.86 0.13
CA LEU A 189 4.96 10.48 0.82
C LEU A 189 5.89 11.69 1.04
N TRP A 190 5.92 12.64 0.11
CA TRP A 190 6.87 13.74 0.13
C TRP A 190 6.33 15.04 0.71
N THR A 191 5.01 15.21 0.71
CA THR A 191 4.36 16.50 1.03
C THR A 191 3.11 16.36 1.89
N GLY A 192 2.67 15.14 2.22
CA GLY A 192 1.49 14.87 3.04
C GLY A 192 0.14 15.09 2.35
N THR A 193 0.12 15.63 1.12
CA THR A 193 -1.10 16.01 0.40
C THR A 193 -0.91 16.00 -1.12
N ILE A 194 -2.02 16.14 -1.85
CA ILE A 194 -2.06 16.40 -3.30
C ILE A 194 -2.76 17.72 -3.62
N ARG A 195 -2.94 18.60 -2.62
CA ARG A 195 -3.52 19.93 -2.76
C ARG A 195 -2.52 20.98 -2.29
N GLU A 196 -2.50 22.12 -2.98
CA GLU A 196 -1.65 23.25 -2.61
C GLU A 196 -2.06 23.84 -1.24
N GLN A 197 -3.35 23.86 -0.95
CA GLN A 197 -3.91 24.32 0.32
C GLN A 197 -4.80 23.25 0.94
N PRO A 198 -4.86 23.12 2.29
CA PRO A 198 -5.74 22.18 2.99
C PRO A 198 -7.19 22.68 2.97
N SER A 199 -7.75 22.81 1.77
CA SER A 199 -9.08 23.33 1.50
C SER A 199 -9.72 22.52 0.38
N PRO A 200 -11.03 22.21 0.47
CA PRO A 200 -11.76 21.58 -0.63
C PRO A 200 -11.76 22.42 -1.90
N ASP A 201 -11.58 23.74 -1.82
CA ASP A 201 -11.56 24.63 -2.99
C ASP A 201 -10.22 24.60 -3.76
N SER A 202 -9.15 24.09 -3.13
CA SER A 202 -7.84 23.93 -3.77
C SER A 202 -7.87 22.78 -4.77
N TRP A 203 -7.17 22.89 -5.90
CA TRP A 203 -7.13 21.82 -6.89
C TRP A 203 -6.52 20.53 -6.31
N ALA A 204 -7.19 19.39 -6.49
CA ALA A 204 -6.62 18.09 -6.16
C ALA A 204 -5.87 17.53 -7.37
N CYS A 205 -4.55 17.35 -7.24
CA CYS A 205 -3.70 16.74 -8.26
C CYS A 205 -3.86 15.21 -8.25
N VAL A 206 -4.97 14.70 -8.80
CA VAL A 206 -5.28 13.26 -8.85
C VAL A 206 -4.81 12.58 -10.14
N GLN A 207 -4.16 13.28 -11.08
CA GLN A 207 -3.57 12.66 -12.27
C GLN A 207 -2.04 12.76 -12.24
N ASN A 208 -1.33 11.78 -12.79
CA ASN A 208 0.13 11.86 -12.94
C ASN A 208 0.58 13.10 -13.73
N SER A 209 -0.27 13.58 -14.65
CA SER A 209 -0.03 14.80 -15.45
C SER A 209 -0.37 16.10 -14.74
N ASP A 210 -0.94 16.09 -13.52
CA ASP A 210 -1.23 17.32 -12.79
C ASP A 210 0.04 17.95 -12.19
N VAL A 211 1.09 17.15 -11.95
CA VAL A 211 2.42 17.59 -11.51
C VAL A 211 3.47 16.82 -12.30
N ASN A 212 4.01 17.43 -13.35
CA ASN A 212 4.90 16.79 -14.31
C ASN A 212 5.86 17.81 -14.98
N TYR A 213 6.58 17.38 -16.02
CA TYR A 213 7.52 18.21 -16.79
C TYR A 213 7.00 19.60 -17.20
N ASP A 214 5.72 19.72 -17.55
CA ASP A 214 5.10 20.96 -18.04
C ASP A 214 4.17 21.64 -17.02
N ARG A 215 3.99 21.04 -15.84
CA ARG A 215 3.13 21.56 -14.76
C ARG A 215 3.81 21.39 -13.41
N GLU A 216 4.33 22.49 -12.89
CA GLU A 216 5.01 22.48 -11.60
C GLU A 216 4.07 22.79 -10.42
N ALA A 217 4.39 22.20 -9.28
CA ALA A 217 3.84 22.49 -7.96
C ALA A 217 4.74 23.46 -7.19
N SER A 218 4.21 24.07 -6.12
CA SER A 218 4.99 25.02 -5.30
C SER A 218 4.62 25.06 -3.82
N TRP A 219 3.74 24.17 -3.33
CA TRP A 219 3.47 24.08 -1.90
C TRP A 219 4.67 23.50 -1.15
N LYS A 220 4.70 23.72 0.16
CA LYS A 220 5.83 23.33 1.01
C LYS A 220 5.90 21.81 1.15
N THR A 221 7.07 21.26 0.86
CA THR A 221 7.41 19.83 0.92
C THR A 221 8.04 19.43 2.27
N TYR A 222 8.03 18.14 2.62
CA TYR A 222 8.66 17.65 3.85
C TYR A 222 10.20 17.83 3.86
N PRO A 223 10.95 17.62 2.75
CA PRO A 223 12.38 17.92 2.73
C PRO A 223 12.70 19.39 3.03
N GLU A 224 11.87 20.35 2.61
CA GLU A 224 12.03 21.76 3.03
C GLU A 224 11.81 21.97 4.53
N ARG A 225 10.95 21.16 5.16
CA ARG A 225 10.76 21.17 6.62
C ARG A 225 11.98 20.59 7.34
N LEU A 226 12.56 19.51 6.81
CA LEU A 226 13.81 18.95 7.31
C LEU A 226 14.97 19.95 7.17
N GLU A 227 15.09 20.61 6.02
CA GLU A 227 16.11 21.65 5.77
C GLU A 227 16.00 22.78 6.79
N ALA A 228 14.80 23.33 6.98
CA ALA A 228 14.56 24.39 7.94
C ALA A 228 14.83 23.97 9.40
N ALA A 229 14.67 22.69 9.71
CA ALA A 229 14.97 22.12 11.03
C ALA A 229 16.46 21.78 11.23
N GLY A 230 17.28 21.87 10.18
CA GLY A 230 18.69 21.45 10.20
C GLY A 230 18.87 19.94 10.29
N VAL A 231 17.87 19.15 9.87
CA VAL A 231 17.93 17.70 9.82
C VAL A 231 18.59 17.27 8.51
N PRO A 232 19.70 16.51 8.52
CA PRO A 232 20.33 16.05 7.29
C PRO A 232 19.41 15.11 6.50
N TRP A 233 19.26 15.38 5.20
CA TRP A 233 18.44 14.56 4.30
C TRP A 233 19.01 14.51 2.88
N LYS A 234 18.72 13.46 2.11
CA LYS A 234 19.01 13.36 0.66
C LYS A 234 18.02 12.44 -0.07
N ILE A 235 17.88 12.67 -1.38
CA ILE A 235 17.20 11.78 -2.33
C ILE A 235 18.25 11.13 -3.22
N TYR A 236 18.45 9.83 -3.08
CA TYR A 236 19.39 9.07 -3.89
C TYR A 236 18.68 8.43 -5.07
N GLN A 237 19.25 8.64 -6.26
CA GLN A 237 18.77 8.03 -7.50
C GLN A 237 19.94 7.90 -8.46
N ASN A 238 19.83 7.02 -9.47
CA ASN A 238 20.91 6.93 -10.45
C ASN A 238 20.95 8.16 -11.34
N GLU A 239 19.87 8.52 -12.01
CA GLU A 239 19.71 9.78 -12.75
C GLU A 239 18.26 10.30 -12.63
N ILE A 240 18.07 11.60 -12.86
CA ILE A 240 16.76 12.28 -12.88
C ILE A 240 15.96 12.06 -14.17
N SER A 241 14.68 12.41 -14.14
CA SER A 241 13.73 12.27 -15.25
C SER A 241 13.86 13.35 -16.31
N VAL A 242 14.18 14.59 -15.94
CA VAL A 242 14.42 15.63 -16.95
C VAL A 242 15.52 15.17 -17.91
N SER A 243 15.30 15.32 -19.22
CA SER A 243 16.12 14.63 -20.22
C SER A 243 17.63 14.90 -20.07
N THR A 244 18.40 13.84 -19.85
CA THR A 244 19.87 13.88 -19.75
C THR A 244 20.58 13.27 -20.97
N GLY A 245 19.80 12.83 -21.96
CA GLY A 245 20.30 12.18 -23.18
C GLY A 245 20.21 10.65 -23.16
N LEU A 246 19.73 10.08 -22.06
CA LEU A 246 19.29 8.69 -21.98
C LEU A 246 17.99 8.49 -22.77
N HIS A 247 17.86 7.35 -23.44
CA HIS A 247 16.69 6.96 -24.23
C HIS A 247 16.56 5.43 -24.25
N GLY A 248 15.32 4.92 -24.36
CA GLY A 248 15.07 3.48 -24.51
C GLY A 248 15.52 2.68 -23.29
N GLU A 249 16.13 1.51 -23.49
CA GLU A 249 16.59 0.64 -22.40
C GLU A 249 17.57 1.35 -21.44
N ALA A 250 18.45 2.21 -21.96
CA ALA A 250 19.36 2.97 -21.11
C ALA A 250 18.63 3.92 -20.16
N GLU A 251 17.48 4.47 -20.56
CA GLU A 251 16.64 5.30 -19.68
C GLU A 251 15.95 4.44 -18.62
N ALA A 252 15.36 3.31 -19.02
CA ALA A 252 14.70 2.37 -18.11
C ALA A 252 15.65 1.80 -17.03
N TRP A 253 16.92 1.60 -17.38
CA TRP A 253 17.95 1.10 -16.46
C TRP A 253 18.57 2.15 -15.55
N LEU A 254 18.59 3.41 -15.97
CA LEU A 254 19.47 4.42 -15.36
C LEU A 254 18.73 5.68 -14.86
N ALA A 255 17.56 6.02 -15.38
CA ALA A 255 16.78 7.17 -14.91
C ALA A 255 15.69 6.74 -13.93
N ASN A 256 15.33 7.63 -13.01
CA ASN A 256 14.39 7.40 -11.91
C ASN A 256 12.90 7.30 -12.30
N PHE A 257 12.57 7.05 -13.57
CA PHE A 257 11.21 6.74 -14.04
C PHE A 257 10.08 7.70 -13.59
N THR A 258 10.38 8.99 -13.38
CA THR A 258 9.45 10.00 -12.83
C THR A 258 8.97 9.74 -11.39
N ASP A 259 9.61 8.80 -10.70
CA ASP A 259 9.31 8.41 -9.32
C ASP A 259 9.82 9.41 -8.26
N ASN A 260 10.45 10.49 -8.70
CA ASN A 260 10.80 11.64 -7.87
C ASN A 260 9.96 12.86 -8.27
N PRO A 261 8.75 13.06 -7.69
CA PRO A 261 7.91 14.20 -8.04
C PRO A 261 8.50 15.56 -7.62
N ILE A 262 9.55 15.58 -6.79
CA ILE A 262 10.25 16.82 -6.41
C ILE A 262 10.91 17.52 -7.60
N GLU A 263 11.19 16.79 -8.69
CA GLU A 263 11.65 17.40 -9.94
C GLU A 263 10.71 18.50 -10.45
N TRP A 264 9.41 18.36 -10.16
CA TRP A 264 8.35 19.26 -10.63
C TRP A 264 7.90 20.25 -9.56
N PHE A 265 8.71 20.50 -8.53
CA PHE A 265 8.50 21.60 -7.59
C PHE A 265 9.39 22.79 -7.95
N THR A 266 8.78 23.95 -8.23
CA THR A 266 9.47 25.13 -8.78
C THR A 266 10.69 25.56 -7.95
N GLN A 267 10.60 25.46 -6.62
CA GLN A 267 11.66 25.86 -5.70
C GLN A 267 12.92 24.98 -5.78
N TYR A 268 12.83 23.76 -6.32
CA TYR A 268 13.96 22.85 -6.48
C TYR A 268 14.71 23.07 -7.80
N GLY A 269 14.04 23.59 -8.83
CA GLY A 269 14.68 24.00 -10.07
C GLY A 269 15.48 22.89 -10.78
N VAL A 270 14.85 21.74 -11.04
CA VAL A 270 15.50 20.55 -11.65
C VAL A 270 16.31 20.86 -12.92
N ARG A 271 15.88 21.86 -13.70
CA ARG A 271 16.55 22.29 -14.94
C ARG A 271 17.97 22.86 -14.72
N PHE A 272 18.34 23.19 -13.48
CA PHE A 272 19.74 23.51 -13.14
C PHE A 272 20.67 22.28 -13.12
N SER A 273 20.15 21.06 -13.29
CA SER A 273 20.96 19.84 -13.37
C SER A 273 22.13 19.96 -14.36
N PRO A 274 23.38 19.67 -13.94
CA PRO A 274 24.53 19.68 -14.83
C PRO A 274 24.38 18.77 -16.06
N ALA A 275 23.87 17.55 -15.87
CA ALA A 275 23.67 16.57 -16.93
C ALA A 275 22.63 17.05 -17.96
N HIS A 276 21.51 17.61 -17.49
CA HIS A 276 20.48 18.18 -18.36
C HIS A 276 21.04 19.34 -19.22
N ARG A 277 21.75 20.29 -18.60
CA ARG A 277 22.37 21.41 -19.33
C ARG A 277 23.41 20.94 -20.34
N GLN A 278 24.19 19.92 -20.02
CA GLN A 278 25.15 19.33 -20.96
C GLN A 278 24.42 18.70 -22.16
N TYR A 279 23.35 17.94 -21.91
CA TYR A 279 22.49 17.39 -22.95
C TYR A 279 21.93 18.48 -23.87
N LEU A 280 21.38 19.56 -23.30
CA LEU A 280 20.85 20.68 -24.07
C LEU A 280 21.92 21.34 -24.96
N ARG A 281 23.15 21.53 -24.45
CA ARG A 281 24.28 22.06 -25.25
C ARG A 281 24.62 21.16 -26.43
N LEU A 282 24.71 19.84 -26.21
CA LEU A 282 24.98 18.86 -27.27
C LEU A 282 23.85 18.81 -28.30
N ARG A 283 22.60 18.93 -27.85
CA ARG A 283 21.42 18.98 -28.72
C ARG A 283 21.37 20.26 -29.55
N ALA A 284 21.66 21.42 -28.94
CA ALA A 284 21.78 22.70 -29.64
C ALA A 284 22.83 22.63 -30.74
N GLU A 285 24.00 22.06 -30.45
CA GLU A 285 25.08 21.92 -31.43
C GLU A 285 24.67 21.02 -32.61
N LYS A 286 24.03 19.87 -32.35
CA LYS A 286 23.48 19.00 -33.40
C LYS A 286 22.42 19.73 -34.25
N LEU A 287 21.57 20.54 -33.63
CA LEU A 287 20.57 21.33 -34.35
C LEU A 287 21.23 22.40 -35.22
N ARG A 288 22.21 23.15 -34.71
CA ARG A 288 22.96 24.15 -35.50
C ARG A 288 23.60 23.53 -36.74
N GLN A 289 24.25 22.36 -36.59
CA GLN A 289 24.84 21.64 -37.71
C GLN A 289 23.80 21.21 -38.75
N ARG A 290 22.63 20.74 -38.30
CA ARG A 290 21.54 20.32 -39.20
C ARG A 290 20.88 21.51 -39.90
N ILE A 291 20.65 22.60 -39.17
CA ILE A 291 20.14 23.88 -39.71
C ILE A 291 21.09 24.40 -40.78
N ALA A 292 22.40 24.46 -40.51
CA ALA A 292 23.40 24.91 -41.48
C ALA A 292 23.38 24.07 -42.78
N ARG A 293 23.19 22.74 -42.68
CA ARG A 293 23.05 21.87 -43.86
C ARG A 293 21.78 22.21 -44.67
N TYR A 294 20.66 22.43 -44.00
CA TYR A 294 19.42 22.79 -44.68
C TYR A 294 19.49 24.19 -45.30
N GLU A 295 20.07 25.17 -44.61
CA GLU A 295 20.29 26.52 -45.15
C GLU A 295 21.20 26.48 -46.37
N GLN A 296 22.27 25.67 -46.34
CA GLN A 296 23.14 25.47 -47.49
C GLN A 296 22.38 24.82 -48.67
N ALA A 297 21.59 23.77 -48.42
CA ALA A 297 20.75 23.16 -49.45
C ALA A 297 19.71 24.14 -50.01
N GLN A 298 19.19 25.05 -49.18
CA GLN A 298 18.26 26.09 -49.61
C GLN A 298 18.95 27.12 -50.51
N ILE A 299 20.15 27.57 -50.15
CA ILE A 299 20.98 28.48 -50.96
C ILE A 299 21.29 27.85 -52.32
N GLU A 300 21.58 26.54 -52.36
CA GLU A 300 21.84 25.80 -53.58
C GLU A 300 20.58 25.44 -54.40
N ALA A 301 19.39 25.85 -53.94
CA ALA A 301 18.08 25.47 -54.51
C ALA A 301 17.86 23.94 -54.62
N LYS A 302 18.50 23.17 -53.74
CA LYS A 302 18.41 21.70 -53.65
C LYS A 302 17.59 21.20 -52.45
N ILE A 303 17.10 22.10 -51.61
CA ILE A 303 16.30 21.73 -50.44
C ILE A 303 14.96 21.11 -50.87
N SER A 304 14.63 19.96 -50.30
CA SER A 304 13.30 19.37 -50.48
C SER A 304 12.25 20.06 -49.61
N VAL A 305 10.97 19.97 -49.98
CA VAL A 305 9.85 20.50 -49.17
C VAL A 305 9.88 19.96 -47.74
N LYS A 306 10.20 18.67 -47.57
CA LYS A 306 10.32 18.03 -46.25
C LYS A 306 11.44 18.63 -45.41
N GLU A 307 12.59 18.90 -46.02
CA GLU A 307 13.73 19.53 -45.33
C GLU A 307 13.45 21.00 -44.99
N TRP A 308 12.72 21.71 -45.84
CA TRP A 308 12.29 23.08 -45.54
C TRP A 308 11.38 23.15 -44.31
N PHE A 309 10.41 22.23 -44.19
CA PHE A 309 9.61 22.12 -42.97
C PHE A 309 10.45 21.77 -41.74
N LYS A 310 11.41 20.83 -41.88
CA LYS A 310 12.33 20.46 -40.79
C LYS A 310 13.22 21.62 -40.36
N LEU A 311 13.70 22.44 -41.30
CA LEU A 311 14.49 23.64 -41.02
C LEU A 311 13.73 24.61 -40.09
N GLY A 312 12.45 24.86 -40.38
CA GLY A 312 11.61 25.69 -39.52
C GLY A 312 11.47 25.11 -38.10
N VAL A 313 11.12 23.82 -38.01
CA VAL A 313 10.98 23.11 -36.72
C VAL A 313 12.29 23.13 -35.92
N ASP A 314 13.42 22.90 -36.58
CA ASP A 314 14.74 22.86 -35.93
C ASP A 314 15.17 24.23 -35.43
N LYS A 315 14.90 25.30 -36.19
CA LYS A 315 15.13 26.68 -35.74
C LYS A 315 14.31 27.00 -34.50
N SER A 316 13.02 26.65 -34.48
CA SER A 316 12.17 26.83 -33.30
C SER A 316 12.66 26.04 -32.08
N LYS A 317 13.09 24.79 -32.29
CA LYS A 317 13.68 23.96 -31.21
C LYS A 317 15.00 24.52 -30.70
N LEU A 318 15.87 24.98 -31.59
CA LEU A 318 17.15 25.59 -31.20
C LEU A 318 16.91 26.85 -30.37
N LEU A 319 16.00 27.73 -30.81
CA LEU A 319 15.65 28.94 -30.07
C LEU A 319 15.12 28.62 -28.66
N ALA A 320 14.25 27.62 -28.53
CA ALA A 320 13.74 27.19 -27.23
C ALA A 320 14.86 26.66 -26.31
N ILE A 321 15.77 25.83 -26.85
CA ILE A 321 16.91 25.30 -26.10
C ILE A 321 17.89 26.41 -25.70
N GLU A 322 18.14 27.38 -26.58
CA GLU A 322 19.02 28.50 -26.29
C GLU A 322 18.43 29.39 -25.19
N ALA A 323 17.12 29.67 -25.21
CA ALA A 323 16.42 30.37 -24.14
C ALA A 323 16.48 29.59 -22.80
N GLU A 324 16.32 28.27 -22.85
CA GLU A 324 16.44 27.43 -21.66
C GLU A 324 17.86 27.42 -21.10
N LEU A 325 18.89 27.32 -21.95
CA LEU A 325 20.29 27.42 -21.54
C LEU A 325 20.67 28.81 -21.01
N GLU A 326 20.02 29.87 -21.47
CA GLU A 326 20.18 31.23 -20.94
C GLU A 326 19.53 31.35 -19.55
N GLN A 327 18.33 30.79 -19.36
CA GLN A 327 17.62 30.83 -18.08
C GLN A 327 18.26 29.92 -17.02
N TRP A 328 18.58 28.68 -17.37
CA TRP A 328 19.02 27.64 -16.44
C TRP A 328 20.52 27.39 -16.61
N ASN A 329 21.33 28.32 -16.11
CA ASN A 329 22.78 28.26 -16.18
C ASN A 329 23.45 28.33 -14.80
N GLU A 330 24.77 28.14 -14.75
CA GLU A 330 25.52 28.10 -13.48
C GLU A 330 25.59 29.46 -12.78
N GLU A 331 25.62 30.56 -13.54
CA GLU A 331 25.61 31.92 -12.99
C GLU A 331 24.25 32.19 -12.32
N ASN A 332 23.15 31.86 -12.99
CA ASN A 332 21.80 31.99 -12.44
C ASN A 332 21.57 31.06 -11.24
N PHE A 333 22.16 29.87 -11.22
CA PHE A 333 22.11 28.99 -10.06
C PHE A 333 22.78 29.62 -8.82
N LYS A 334 23.95 30.25 -9.01
CA LYS A 334 24.67 30.96 -7.93
C LYS A 334 23.92 32.18 -7.39
N LEU A 335 22.95 32.71 -8.15
CA LEU A 335 22.08 33.81 -7.73
C LEU A 335 20.86 33.34 -6.91
N LEU A 336 20.55 32.04 -6.89
CA LEU A 336 19.50 31.49 -6.02
C LEU A 336 19.85 31.69 -4.55
N SER A 337 18.85 31.66 -3.67
CA SER A 337 19.11 31.69 -2.24
C SER A 337 19.92 30.45 -1.81
N PRO A 338 20.71 30.54 -0.72
CA PRO A 338 21.44 29.38 -0.19
C PRO A 338 20.53 28.19 0.09
N GLU A 339 19.30 28.43 0.52
CA GLU A 339 18.29 27.39 0.77
C GLU A 339 17.89 26.68 -0.52
N CYS A 340 17.58 27.42 -1.59
CA CYS A 340 17.25 26.85 -2.90
C CYS A 340 18.40 26.01 -3.48
N GLN A 341 19.65 26.48 -3.34
CA GLN A 341 20.82 25.72 -3.78
C GLN A 341 20.96 24.40 -2.98
N GLN A 342 20.79 24.44 -1.66
CA GLN A 342 20.90 23.27 -0.80
C GLN A 342 19.80 22.22 -1.05
N ILE A 343 18.54 22.66 -1.18
CA ILE A 343 17.45 21.70 -1.46
C ILE A 343 17.60 21.11 -2.86
N HIS A 344 18.09 21.87 -3.85
CA HIS A 344 18.40 21.35 -5.19
C HIS A 344 19.46 20.24 -5.13
N GLU A 345 20.60 20.50 -4.50
CA GLU A 345 21.71 19.55 -4.42
C GLU A 345 21.33 18.26 -3.67
N ARG A 346 20.54 18.38 -2.59
CA ARG A 346 20.06 17.23 -1.82
C ARG A 346 18.93 16.47 -2.53
N ALA A 347 18.09 17.16 -3.29
CA ALA A 347 17.00 16.56 -4.05
C ALA A 347 17.47 15.78 -5.29
N PHE A 348 18.59 16.22 -5.87
CA PHE A 348 19.14 15.63 -7.09
C PHE A 348 20.52 15.03 -6.84
N THR A 349 20.64 14.25 -5.76
CA THR A 349 21.86 13.47 -5.48
C THR A 349 21.91 12.26 -6.42
N THR A 350 22.75 12.35 -7.45
CA THR A 350 22.93 11.31 -8.47
C THR A 350 24.23 10.54 -8.32
N ASN A 351 24.38 9.47 -9.10
CA ASN A 351 25.59 8.64 -9.14
C ASN A 351 26.71 9.21 -10.03
N SER A 352 26.74 10.52 -10.26
CA SER A 352 27.69 11.18 -11.18
C SER A 352 29.18 11.00 -10.81
N GLY A 353 29.49 10.50 -9.61
CA GLY A 353 30.83 10.07 -9.20
C GLY A 353 31.27 8.72 -9.75
N ASP A 354 30.35 7.92 -10.30
CA ASP A 354 30.65 6.62 -10.91
C ASP A 354 31.31 6.80 -12.29
N PRO A 355 32.42 6.11 -12.59
CA PRO A 355 33.12 6.27 -13.88
C PRO A 355 32.30 5.75 -15.07
N ASP A 356 31.34 4.86 -14.83
CA ASP A 356 30.44 4.29 -15.82
C ASP A 356 29.01 4.86 -15.71
N TYR A 357 28.85 6.00 -15.03
CA TYR A 357 27.63 6.81 -15.00
C TYR A 357 27.12 7.06 -16.44
N HIS A 358 25.85 6.75 -16.71
CA HIS A 358 25.20 6.78 -18.04
C HIS A 358 25.60 5.69 -19.04
N SER A 359 26.30 4.64 -18.62
CA SER A 359 26.68 3.55 -19.52
C SER A 359 25.91 2.26 -19.24
N VAL A 360 25.44 1.64 -20.31
CA VAL A 360 24.97 0.25 -20.33
C VAL A 360 25.97 -0.63 -21.07
N VAL A 361 25.93 -1.93 -20.82
CA VAL A 361 26.72 -2.95 -21.51
C VAL A 361 25.82 -4.10 -21.95
N GLU A 362 26.13 -4.70 -23.08
CA GLU A 362 25.44 -5.91 -23.55
C GLU A 362 25.96 -7.13 -22.78
N MET A 363 25.05 -7.87 -22.16
CA MET A 363 25.30 -9.14 -21.49
C MET A 363 24.71 -10.28 -22.32
N ALA A 364 25.54 -11.24 -22.71
CA ALA A 364 25.11 -12.45 -23.41
C ALA A 364 24.75 -13.55 -22.40
N TYR A 365 23.68 -14.30 -22.69
CA TYR A 365 23.27 -15.45 -21.88
C TYR A 365 22.69 -16.59 -22.75
N ASP A 366 22.62 -17.79 -22.18
CA ASP A 366 22.03 -18.97 -22.83
C ASP A 366 20.60 -19.22 -22.33
N ASP A 367 19.64 -19.22 -23.25
CA ASP A 367 18.24 -19.55 -23.03
C ASP A 367 17.96 -20.96 -23.58
N GLN A 368 18.24 -21.98 -22.76
CA GLN A 368 18.02 -23.39 -23.08
C GLN A 368 18.66 -23.81 -24.43
N GLY A 369 19.90 -23.39 -24.68
CA GLY A 369 20.61 -23.62 -25.94
C GLY A 369 20.37 -22.57 -27.03
N THR A 370 19.58 -21.54 -26.75
CA THR A 370 19.40 -20.38 -27.63
C THR A 370 20.24 -19.20 -27.11
N PRO A 371 21.26 -18.73 -27.84
CA PRO A 371 22.01 -17.55 -27.45
C PRO A 371 21.12 -16.29 -27.47
N ARG A 372 21.16 -15.51 -26.39
CA ARG A 372 20.42 -14.25 -26.22
C ARG A 372 21.36 -13.16 -25.72
N THR A 373 20.91 -11.91 -25.83
CA THR A 373 21.58 -10.75 -25.25
C THR A 373 20.56 -9.83 -24.57
N MET A 374 21.04 -9.05 -23.59
CA MET A 374 20.28 -7.97 -22.98
C MET A 374 21.21 -6.83 -22.56
N GLU A 375 20.71 -5.59 -22.53
CA GLU A 375 21.45 -4.47 -21.96
C GLU A 375 21.28 -4.45 -20.44
N VAL A 376 22.36 -4.12 -19.72
CA VAL A 376 22.37 -3.96 -18.26
C VAL A 376 23.22 -2.74 -17.86
N PRO A 377 23.02 -2.13 -16.68
CA PRO A 377 23.89 -1.08 -16.18
C PRO A 377 25.34 -1.54 -16.12
N LYS A 378 26.25 -0.72 -16.64
CA LYS A 378 27.69 -0.96 -16.52
C LYS A 378 28.24 -0.51 -15.16
N GLY A 379 27.76 0.64 -14.67
CA GLY A 379 28.15 1.24 -13.40
C GLY A 379 27.30 0.80 -12.20
N ASP A 380 27.66 1.31 -11.01
CA ASP A 380 26.90 1.08 -9.77
C ASP A 380 25.68 2.03 -9.68
N VAL A 381 24.48 1.48 -9.85
CA VAL A 381 23.21 2.24 -9.74
C VAL A 381 22.88 2.72 -8.32
N LEU A 382 23.71 2.38 -7.33
CA LEU A 382 23.66 2.84 -5.94
C LEU A 382 24.95 3.54 -5.50
N HIS A 383 25.82 3.97 -6.44
CA HIS A 383 27.15 4.49 -6.16
C HIS A 383 27.20 5.53 -5.04
N GLN A 384 26.39 6.59 -5.13
CA GLN A 384 26.47 7.71 -4.19
C GLN A 384 25.91 7.34 -2.81
N PHE A 385 24.87 6.49 -2.76
CA PHE A 385 24.34 5.95 -1.51
C PHE A 385 25.37 5.06 -0.82
N ARG A 386 26.02 4.15 -1.58
CA ARG A 386 27.10 3.30 -1.08
C ARG A 386 28.26 4.11 -0.55
N HIS A 387 28.70 5.11 -1.32
CA HIS A 387 29.77 6.01 -0.93
C HIS A 387 29.45 6.66 0.42
N ASP A 388 28.25 7.22 0.58
CA ASP A 388 27.88 7.91 1.81
C ASP A 388 27.83 6.95 3.02
N VAL A 389 27.34 5.72 2.86
CA VAL A 389 27.36 4.71 3.93
C VAL A 389 28.79 4.29 4.29
N ASP A 390 29.62 3.98 3.28
CA ASP A 390 31.01 3.58 3.47
C ASP A 390 31.86 4.65 4.17
N ASN A 391 31.48 5.92 4.03
CA ASN A 391 32.23 7.07 4.56
C ASN A 391 31.56 7.77 5.75
N ASP A 392 30.57 7.16 6.41
CA ASP A 392 29.91 7.71 7.60
C ASP A 392 29.15 9.03 7.34
N LYS A 393 28.57 9.15 6.15
CA LYS A 393 27.85 10.33 5.65
C LYS A 393 26.39 10.07 5.31
N LEU A 394 25.84 8.91 5.68
CA LEU A 394 24.42 8.63 5.51
C LEU A 394 23.60 9.68 6.29
N PRO A 395 22.67 10.41 5.66
CA PRO A 395 21.88 11.43 6.36
C PRO A 395 20.86 10.80 7.30
N THR A 396 20.20 11.63 8.12
CA THR A 396 19.15 11.16 9.03
C THR A 396 17.93 10.66 8.26
N VAL A 397 17.58 11.29 7.14
CA VAL A 397 16.48 10.83 6.26
C VAL A 397 17.01 10.62 4.84
N SER A 398 16.86 9.41 4.32
CA SER A 398 17.28 9.04 2.96
C SER A 398 16.10 8.49 2.20
N TRP A 399 15.79 9.06 1.03
CA TRP A 399 14.88 8.44 0.08
C TRP A 399 15.69 7.78 -1.04
N LEU A 400 15.31 6.56 -1.42
CA LEU A 400 15.86 5.85 -2.56
C LEU A 400 14.80 5.83 -3.67
N VAL A 401 15.20 6.25 -4.87
CA VAL A 401 14.35 6.20 -6.07
C VAL A 401 15.01 5.31 -7.10
N ALA A 402 14.38 4.16 -7.35
CA ALA A 402 14.89 3.15 -8.26
C ALA A 402 14.62 3.54 -9.73
N PRO A 403 15.49 3.12 -10.67
CA PRO A 403 15.14 3.11 -12.08
C PRO A 403 13.99 2.13 -12.40
N GLU A 404 13.29 2.32 -13.53
CA GLU A 404 12.15 1.48 -13.96
C GLU A 404 12.45 -0.02 -13.86
N ARG A 405 13.64 -0.44 -14.34
CA ARG A 405 14.01 -1.86 -14.32
C ARG A 405 14.15 -2.44 -12.92
N PHE A 406 14.38 -1.60 -11.91
CA PHE A 406 14.54 -1.96 -10.51
C PHE A 406 13.35 -1.55 -9.63
N SER A 407 12.31 -0.93 -10.21
CA SER A 407 11.19 -0.38 -9.45
C SER A 407 10.11 -1.41 -9.11
N ASP A 408 10.23 -2.65 -9.60
CA ASP A 408 9.14 -3.66 -9.63
C ASP A 408 7.92 -3.25 -10.47
N HIS A 409 7.96 -2.18 -11.26
CA HIS A 409 6.86 -1.83 -12.16
C HIS A 409 6.48 -3.04 -13.07
N PRO A 410 5.19 -3.42 -13.20
CA PRO A 410 4.75 -4.63 -13.93
C PRO A 410 5.03 -4.65 -15.42
N GLY A 411 5.33 -3.51 -16.04
CA GLY A 411 5.88 -3.44 -17.39
C GLY A 411 7.35 -3.89 -17.50
N SER A 412 7.99 -4.21 -16.37
CA SER A 412 9.40 -4.53 -16.26
C SER A 412 9.64 -5.88 -15.55
N PRO A 413 10.74 -6.59 -15.90
CA PRO A 413 11.22 -7.71 -15.10
C PRO A 413 11.40 -7.36 -13.61
N TRP A 414 11.21 -8.36 -12.74
CA TRP A 414 11.30 -8.29 -11.28
C TRP A 414 12.73 -8.13 -10.73
N TYR A 415 13.48 -7.14 -11.20
CA TYR A 415 14.83 -6.89 -10.69
C TYR A 415 14.85 -6.06 -9.39
N GLY A 416 13.70 -5.58 -8.89
CA GLY A 416 13.64 -4.83 -7.63
C GLY A 416 14.05 -5.66 -6.41
N ALA A 417 13.88 -6.98 -6.45
CA ALA A 417 14.41 -7.88 -5.42
C ALA A 417 15.94 -7.79 -5.30
N TRP A 418 16.64 -7.68 -6.44
CA TRP A 418 18.09 -7.48 -6.43
C TRP A 418 18.45 -6.09 -5.89
N TYR A 419 17.76 -5.04 -6.33
CA TYR A 419 18.02 -3.67 -5.87
C TYR A 419 17.86 -3.55 -4.35
N LEU A 420 16.78 -4.12 -3.81
CA LEU A 420 16.52 -4.16 -2.37
C LEU A 420 17.56 -5.01 -1.61
N ALA A 421 17.95 -6.17 -2.15
CA ALA A 421 19.02 -6.98 -1.57
C ALA A 421 20.34 -6.20 -1.49
N GLU A 422 20.68 -5.43 -2.53
CA GLU A 422 21.88 -4.60 -2.58
C GLU A 422 21.82 -3.42 -1.60
N VAL A 423 20.66 -2.79 -1.43
CA VAL A 423 20.46 -1.73 -0.41
C VAL A 423 20.69 -2.28 0.99
N LEU A 424 20.14 -3.45 1.31
CA LEU A 424 20.37 -4.11 2.59
C LEU A 424 21.85 -4.49 2.77
N GLU A 425 22.51 -4.98 1.71
CA GLU A 425 23.95 -5.25 1.75
C GLU A 425 24.77 -3.99 2.06
N ILE A 426 24.50 -2.86 1.39
CA ILE A 426 25.17 -1.57 1.65
C ILE A 426 25.01 -1.19 3.13
N LEU A 427 23.77 -1.20 3.64
CA LEU A 427 23.48 -0.77 5.01
C LEU A 427 24.10 -1.67 6.06
N THR A 428 24.18 -2.98 5.80
CA THR A 428 24.70 -3.98 6.75
C THR A 428 26.22 -4.14 6.70
N ARG A 429 26.88 -3.66 5.62
CA ARG A 429 28.34 -3.72 5.46
C ARG A 429 29.10 -3.00 6.58
N ARG A 430 28.49 -1.97 7.16
CA ARG A 430 28.94 -1.34 8.41
C ARG A 430 27.91 -1.60 9.51
N PRO A 431 28.13 -2.57 10.41
CA PRO A 431 27.18 -2.91 11.46
C PRO A 431 26.74 -1.72 12.32
N GLU A 432 27.63 -0.76 12.58
CA GLU A 432 27.31 0.45 13.36
C GLU A 432 26.29 1.36 12.68
N VAL A 433 26.17 1.32 11.35
CA VAL A 433 25.11 2.02 10.61
C VAL A 433 23.80 1.25 10.78
N TRP A 434 23.75 -0.03 10.41
CA TRP A 434 22.52 -0.81 10.47
C TRP A 434 21.90 -0.89 11.87
N LYS A 435 22.71 -0.99 12.92
CA LYS A 435 22.25 -0.97 14.34
C LYS A 435 21.36 0.21 14.68
N LYS A 436 21.45 1.30 13.90
CA LYS A 436 20.74 2.56 14.10
C LYS A 436 19.86 2.95 12.91
N THR A 437 19.53 2.00 12.04
CA THR A 437 18.74 2.24 10.83
C THR A 437 17.34 1.66 10.93
N VAL A 438 16.37 2.46 10.50
CA VAL A 438 15.03 1.99 10.10
C VAL A 438 14.96 2.01 8.59
N PHE A 439 14.78 0.86 7.96
CA PHE A 439 14.54 0.74 6.53
C PHE A 439 13.04 0.48 6.28
N VAL A 440 12.42 1.32 5.45
CA VAL A 440 11.00 1.23 5.08
C VAL A 440 10.91 0.84 3.60
N LEU A 441 10.40 -0.36 3.33
CA LEU A 441 9.92 -0.74 2.01
C LEU A 441 8.42 -0.45 1.94
N THR A 442 7.98 0.25 0.91
CA THR A 442 6.56 0.40 0.55
C THR A 442 6.40 0.40 -0.97
N TYR A 443 5.16 0.38 -1.43
CA TYR A 443 4.80 0.60 -2.84
C TYR A 443 3.92 1.84 -2.94
N ASP A 444 3.86 2.45 -4.12
CA ASP A 444 3.11 3.68 -4.39
C ASP A 444 1.61 3.43 -4.64
N GLU A 445 1.25 2.45 -5.47
CA GLU A 445 -0.14 2.03 -5.73
C GLU A 445 -0.21 0.57 -6.24
N ASN A 446 -1.39 0.11 -6.67
CA ASN A 446 -1.71 -1.30 -6.87
C ASN A 446 -1.58 -1.83 -8.31
N ASP A 447 -1.20 -1.00 -9.29
CA ASP A 447 -1.21 -1.23 -10.75
C ASP A 447 -2.57 -1.52 -11.37
N GLY A 448 -3.59 -1.79 -10.55
CA GLY A 448 -4.85 -2.38 -10.96
C GLY A 448 -5.00 -3.85 -10.55
N TYR A 449 -4.04 -4.43 -9.83
CA TYR A 449 -4.21 -5.74 -9.20
C TYR A 449 -5.18 -5.68 -8.03
N PHE A 450 -5.99 -6.72 -7.91
CA PHE A 450 -7.07 -6.87 -6.94
C PHE A 450 -6.53 -6.84 -5.50
N ASP A 451 -7.31 -6.21 -4.61
CA ASP A 451 -7.19 -6.38 -3.17
C ASP A 451 -8.59 -6.52 -2.56
N HIS A 452 -8.75 -7.50 -1.66
CA HIS A 452 -10.06 -7.85 -1.12
C HIS A 452 -10.55 -6.90 -0.03
N VAL A 453 -9.65 -6.11 0.59
CA VAL A 453 -10.01 -5.21 1.69
C VAL A 453 -10.50 -3.88 1.10
N PRO A 454 -11.76 -3.50 1.32
CA PRO A 454 -12.25 -2.20 0.88
C PRO A 454 -11.46 -1.05 1.53
N PRO A 455 -11.02 -0.05 0.75
CA PRO A 455 -10.35 1.11 1.30
C PRO A 455 -11.21 1.88 2.30
N PHE A 456 -10.61 2.29 3.42
CA PHE A 456 -11.21 3.24 4.36
C PHE A 456 -11.19 4.65 3.76
N VAL A 457 -12.34 5.30 3.66
CA VAL A 457 -12.49 6.64 3.07
C VAL A 457 -13.35 7.56 3.95
N PRO A 458 -13.26 8.89 3.83
CA PRO A 458 -14.21 9.78 4.49
C PRO A 458 -15.64 9.61 3.95
N PRO A 459 -16.68 10.00 4.72
CA PRO A 459 -18.04 10.09 4.18
C PRO A 459 -18.12 11.17 3.09
N THR A 460 -19.01 10.96 2.11
CA THR A 460 -19.28 11.96 1.07
C THR A 460 -19.76 13.27 1.71
N PRO A 461 -19.05 14.39 1.52
CA PRO A 461 -19.41 15.66 2.13
C PRO A 461 -20.82 16.12 1.76
N GLY A 462 -21.57 16.61 2.75
CA GLY A 462 -22.92 17.15 2.55
C GLY A 462 -24.02 16.12 2.27
N LYS A 463 -23.70 14.81 2.22
CA LYS A 463 -24.68 13.73 2.03
C LYS A 463 -25.04 13.09 3.37
N ALA A 464 -26.29 13.30 3.81
CA ALA A 464 -26.74 12.90 5.16
C ALA A 464 -26.67 11.39 5.44
N ASP A 465 -26.76 10.55 4.41
CA ASP A 465 -26.75 9.09 4.49
C ASP A 465 -25.40 8.48 4.07
N ALA A 466 -24.31 9.25 4.06
CA ALA A 466 -22.96 8.78 3.71
C ALA A 466 -22.08 8.40 4.92
N GLY A 467 -22.58 8.57 6.15
CA GLY A 467 -21.85 8.35 7.40
C GLY A 467 -21.45 9.66 8.08
N LYS A 468 -20.56 9.58 9.10
CA LYS A 468 -20.25 10.71 10.01
C LYS A 468 -18.80 10.68 10.47
N VAL A 469 -18.27 11.85 10.81
CA VAL A 469 -16.94 11.99 11.43
C VAL A 469 -17.05 12.70 12.77
N SER A 470 -16.08 12.46 13.66
CA SER A 470 -15.90 13.22 14.89
C SER A 470 -15.74 14.72 14.64
N ASP A 471 -16.10 15.53 15.64
CA ASP A 471 -15.98 16.99 15.55
C ASP A 471 -14.54 17.44 15.24
N GLY A 472 -14.43 18.47 14.39
CA GLY A 472 -13.16 19.03 13.93
C GLY A 472 -12.50 18.27 12.77
N ILE A 473 -13.09 17.18 12.28
CA ILE A 473 -12.68 16.53 11.03
C ILE A 473 -13.45 17.14 9.85
N ASP A 474 -12.74 17.71 8.88
CA ASP A 474 -13.32 18.16 7.62
C ASP A 474 -13.13 17.09 6.52
N ALA A 475 -14.18 16.34 6.24
CA ALA A 475 -14.20 15.32 5.19
C ALA A 475 -14.06 15.90 3.77
N ALA A 476 -14.37 17.19 3.56
CA ALA A 476 -14.37 17.79 2.22
C ALA A 476 -12.97 17.96 1.64
N VAL A 477 -11.95 18.17 2.49
CA VAL A 477 -10.55 18.27 2.07
C VAL A 477 -10.08 16.97 1.39
N GLU A 478 -10.63 15.84 1.82
CA GLU A 478 -10.32 14.49 1.31
C GLU A 478 -11.27 14.04 0.17
N TYR A 479 -11.96 14.96 -0.52
CA TYR A 479 -12.93 14.61 -1.56
C TYR A 479 -12.75 15.41 -2.87
N VAL A 480 -12.75 14.74 -4.02
CA VAL A 480 -12.78 15.38 -5.35
C VAL A 480 -14.23 15.51 -5.79
N THR A 481 -14.68 16.75 -6.02
CA THR A 481 -16.06 17.01 -6.43
C THR A 481 -16.24 16.86 -7.94
N ARG A 482 -17.47 16.60 -8.37
CA ARG A 482 -17.83 16.56 -9.80
C ARG A 482 -17.53 17.89 -10.50
N GLU A 483 -17.67 19.01 -9.79
CA GLU A 483 -17.34 20.34 -10.32
C GLU A 483 -15.85 20.46 -10.64
N GLN A 484 -14.98 20.03 -9.72
CA GLN A 484 -13.53 20.00 -9.97
C GLN A 484 -13.20 19.10 -11.17
N GLU A 485 -13.76 17.90 -11.20
CA GLU A 485 -13.45 16.96 -12.28
C GLU A 485 -13.96 17.43 -13.65
N SER A 486 -15.10 18.13 -13.70
CA SER A 486 -15.62 18.74 -14.93
C SER A 486 -14.75 19.87 -15.50
N LYS A 487 -13.83 20.41 -14.71
CA LYS A 487 -12.81 21.34 -15.20
C LYS A 487 -11.61 20.59 -15.80
N ARG A 488 -11.39 19.33 -15.40
CA ARG A 488 -10.33 18.44 -15.92
C ARG A 488 -10.76 17.77 -17.22
N LYS A 489 -11.97 17.22 -17.26
CA LYS A 489 -12.56 16.50 -18.39
C LYS A 489 -13.98 17.01 -18.68
N GLY A 490 -14.51 16.73 -19.88
CA GLY A 490 -15.92 17.00 -20.17
C GLY A 490 -16.88 16.23 -19.24
N LEU A 491 -18.13 16.70 -19.11
CA LEU A 491 -19.12 16.19 -18.15
C LEU A 491 -19.40 14.68 -18.23
N ASP A 492 -19.22 14.08 -19.41
CA ASP A 492 -19.52 12.67 -19.69
C ASP A 492 -18.49 11.69 -19.10
N ASP A 493 -17.33 12.17 -18.65
CA ASP A 493 -16.24 11.33 -18.10
C ASP A 493 -15.84 11.74 -16.67
N CYS A 494 -16.68 12.50 -15.96
CA CYS A 494 -16.39 13.00 -14.62
C CYS A 494 -16.69 11.99 -13.51
N ARG A 495 -15.72 11.78 -12.61
CA ARG A 495 -15.86 11.05 -11.34
C ARG A 495 -15.82 12.03 -10.18
N ASP A 496 -16.70 11.83 -9.20
CA ASP A 496 -16.57 12.41 -7.88
C ASP A 496 -16.37 11.27 -6.87
N SER A 497 -15.36 11.40 -6.02
CA SER A 497 -14.95 10.32 -5.11
C SER A 497 -14.06 10.89 -4.00
N PRO A 498 -13.98 10.21 -2.84
CA PRO A 498 -12.91 10.46 -1.90
C PRO A 498 -11.54 10.31 -2.57
N ILE A 499 -10.57 11.12 -2.15
CA ILE A 499 -9.17 11.02 -2.58
C ILE A 499 -8.62 9.65 -2.18
N GLY A 500 -8.79 9.28 -0.91
CA GLY A 500 -8.38 7.99 -0.41
C GLY A 500 -8.96 7.66 0.97
N LEU A 501 -8.49 6.63 1.65
CA LEU A 501 -7.35 5.78 1.24
C LEU A 501 -7.64 5.03 -0.07
N GLY A 502 -6.58 4.66 -0.78
CA GLY A 502 -6.61 3.77 -1.94
C GLY A 502 -6.54 2.30 -1.52
N TYR A 503 -6.19 1.41 -2.45
CA TYR A 503 -6.09 -0.02 -2.16
C TYR A 503 -4.86 -0.37 -1.30
N ARG A 504 -4.89 -1.54 -0.62
CA ARG A 504 -3.72 -1.96 0.15
C ARG A 504 -2.52 -2.20 -0.75
N VAL A 505 -1.35 -1.77 -0.27
CA VAL A 505 -0.06 -1.95 -0.94
C VAL A 505 0.96 -2.50 0.06
N PRO A 506 1.93 -3.32 -0.38
CA PRO A 506 2.90 -3.92 0.53
C PRO A 506 3.71 -2.89 1.31
N MET A 507 3.94 -3.17 2.60
CA MET A 507 4.91 -2.44 3.42
C MET A 507 5.63 -3.41 4.36
N VAL A 508 6.95 -3.28 4.43
CA VAL A 508 7.80 -4.01 5.37
C VAL A 508 8.77 -3.03 6.04
N ILE A 509 8.77 -3.02 7.37
CA ILE A 509 9.72 -2.24 8.17
C ILE A 509 10.87 -3.16 8.55
N ALA A 510 12.03 -3.01 7.92
CA ALA A 510 13.25 -3.76 8.23
C ALA A 510 14.20 -2.94 9.10
N SER A 511 14.46 -3.42 10.31
CA SER A 511 15.26 -2.71 11.30
C SER A 511 15.71 -3.68 12.39
N PRO A 512 16.82 -3.40 13.10
CA PRO A 512 17.16 -4.17 14.30
C PRO A 512 16.00 -4.28 15.30
N TRP A 513 15.13 -3.27 15.38
CA TRP A 513 13.96 -3.22 16.27
C TRP A 513 12.67 -3.85 15.72
N SER A 514 12.63 -4.30 14.47
CA SER A 514 11.41 -4.89 13.86
C SER A 514 11.56 -6.38 13.55
N ARG A 515 12.62 -7.03 14.05
CA ARG A 515 12.95 -8.44 13.77
C ARG A 515 11.91 -9.43 14.31
N GLY A 516 11.89 -10.62 13.70
CA GLY A 516 11.08 -11.76 14.14
C GLY A 516 9.71 -11.85 13.48
N GLY A 517 9.60 -11.42 12.22
CA GLY A 517 8.49 -11.81 11.33
C GLY A 517 7.09 -11.42 11.80
N ALA A 518 6.93 -10.26 12.43
CA ALA A 518 5.64 -9.85 12.95
C ALA A 518 4.71 -9.32 11.85
N VAL A 519 3.41 -9.28 12.14
CA VAL A 519 2.44 -8.47 11.40
C VAL A 519 1.97 -7.28 12.23
N CYS A 520 1.83 -6.14 11.58
CA CYS A 520 1.19 -4.94 12.12
C CYS A 520 -0.07 -4.63 11.31
N SER A 521 -1.23 -4.69 11.97
CA SER A 521 -2.55 -4.47 11.36
C SER A 521 -3.19 -3.14 11.77
N GLU A 522 -2.37 -2.19 12.20
CA GLU A 522 -2.77 -0.77 12.28
C GLU A 522 -2.92 -0.20 10.87
N VAL A 523 -3.92 0.66 10.67
CA VAL A 523 -4.14 1.32 9.39
C VAL A 523 -3.02 2.32 9.13
N PHE A 524 -2.33 2.15 8.00
CA PHE A 524 -1.28 3.06 7.53
C PHE A 524 -1.54 3.53 6.10
N ASP A 525 -0.93 4.65 5.75
CA ASP A 525 -0.75 5.08 4.37
C ASP A 525 0.63 5.73 4.19
N HIS A 526 0.93 6.34 3.03
CA HIS A 526 2.23 7.00 2.82
C HIS A 526 2.50 8.14 3.80
N THR A 527 1.46 8.78 4.34
CA THR A 527 1.63 9.85 5.34
C THR A 527 2.06 9.29 6.70
N SER A 528 1.83 8.00 6.98
CA SER A 528 2.36 7.33 8.18
C SER A 528 3.88 7.37 8.26
N VAL A 529 4.59 7.35 7.12
CA VAL A 529 6.05 7.52 7.08
C VAL A 529 6.45 8.93 7.56
N LEU A 530 5.71 9.95 7.17
CA LEU A 530 5.95 11.32 7.61
C LEU A 530 5.63 11.48 9.10
N GLN A 531 4.52 10.91 9.58
CA GLN A 531 4.15 10.91 10.99
C GLN A 531 5.19 10.18 11.87
N PHE A 532 5.77 9.08 11.37
CA PHE A 532 6.90 8.42 12.02
C PHE A 532 8.11 9.35 12.15
N LEU A 533 8.47 10.06 11.07
CA LEU A 533 9.57 11.01 11.08
C LEU A 533 9.30 12.18 12.04
N GLU A 534 8.07 12.70 12.11
CA GLU A 534 7.68 13.70 13.11
C GLU A 534 8.00 13.22 14.53
N HIS A 535 7.53 12.02 14.87
CA HIS A 535 7.70 11.43 16.19
C HIS A 535 9.17 11.17 16.53
N LEU A 536 9.92 10.54 15.63
CA LEU A 536 11.34 10.25 15.82
C LEU A 536 12.17 11.53 15.93
N LEU A 537 11.96 12.51 15.06
CA LEU A 537 12.75 13.74 15.03
C LEU A 537 12.42 14.66 16.20
N GLU A 538 11.16 14.71 16.65
CA GLU A 538 10.81 15.44 17.87
C GLU A 538 11.54 14.85 19.08
N HIS A 539 11.55 13.53 19.21
CA HIS A 539 12.31 12.85 20.27
C HIS A 539 13.82 13.17 20.19
N ARG A 540 14.42 13.06 19.00
CA ARG A 540 15.87 13.21 18.82
C ARG A 540 16.38 14.65 18.89
N THR A 541 15.60 15.59 18.39
CA THR A 541 16.03 17.00 18.26
C THR A 541 15.43 17.92 19.30
N GLY A 542 14.39 17.47 20.03
CA GLY A 542 13.60 18.29 20.94
C GLY A 542 12.77 19.38 20.24
N LYS A 543 12.66 19.32 18.90
CA LYS A 543 11.90 20.28 18.08
C LYS A 543 10.92 19.51 17.19
N PRO A 544 9.66 19.93 17.11
CA PRO A 544 8.70 19.30 16.21
C PRO A 544 9.03 19.64 14.75
N VAL A 545 9.16 18.63 13.90
CA VAL A 545 9.27 18.78 12.43
C VAL A 545 7.97 18.30 11.79
N LYS A 546 6.87 18.98 12.13
CA LYS A 546 5.51 18.59 11.76
C LYS A 546 5.19 18.85 10.28
N GLU A 547 4.68 17.83 9.58
CA GLU A 547 4.05 17.95 8.27
C GLU A 547 2.64 18.53 8.42
N THR A 548 2.52 19.82 8.17
CA THR A 548 1.28 20.57 8.37
C THR A 548 0.23 20.31 7.29
N ASN A 549 0.59 19.65 6.19
CA ASN A 549 -0.31 19.40 5.09
C ASN A 549 -1.20 18.15 5.28
N ILE A 550 -0.84 17.22 6.18
CA ILE A 550 -1.64 16.04 6.48
C ILE A 550 -2.96 16.47 7.12
N SER A 551 -4.09 16.06 6.53
CA SER A 551 -5.43 16.39 7.01
C SER A 551 -5.71 15.78 8.39
N GLU A 552 -6.63 16.40 9.13
CA GLU A 552 -7.09 15.87 10.40
C GLU A 552 -7.76 14.48 10.24
N TRP A 553 -8.42 14.23 9.10
CA TRP A 553 -9.00 12.92 8.81
C TRP A 553 -7.90 11.84 8.75
N ARG A 554 -6.81 12.08 8.00
CA ARG A 554 -5.69 11.13 7.91
C ARG A 554 -4.99 10.94 9.25
N ARG A 555 -4.72 12.01 9.99
CA ARG A 555 -4.14 11.91 11.35
C ARG A 555 -5.02 11.15 12.35
N THR A 556 -6.33 11.11 12.10
CA THR A 556 -7.26 10.37 12.96
C THR A 556 -7.22 8.87 12.67
N VAL A 557 -7.07 8.47 11.39
CA VAL A 557 -7.27 7.08 10.96
C VAL A 557 -5.98 6.34 10.61
N CYS A 558 -4.91 7.04 10.24
CA CYS A 558 -3.62 6.46 9.86
C CYS A 558 -2.62 6.63 11.00
N GLY A 559 -2.01 5.53 11.45
CA GLY A 559 -0.99 5.53 12.50
C GLY A 559 0.36 6.08 12.03
N ASP A 560 1.35 6.06 12.93
CA ASP A 560 2.68 6.68 12.76
C ASP A 560 3.82 5.64 12.65
N LEU A 561 3.50 4.41 12.25
CA LEU A 561 4.40 3.25 12.14
C LEU A 561 5.04 2.77 13.47
N THR A 562 4.82 3.44 14.61
CA THR A 562 5.52 3.07 15.85
C THR A 562 5.11 1.68 16.38
N SER A 563 3.89 1.22 16.07
CA SER A 563 3.41 -0.13 16.40
C SER A 563 4.22 -1.24 15.70
N ALA A 564 4.97 -0.95 14.64
CA ALA A 564 5.77 -1.93 13.91
C ALA A 564 7.07 -2.35 14.63
N PHE A 565 7.42 -1.72 15.76
CA PHE A 565 8.69 -1.96 16.46
C PHE A 565 8.52 -2.74 17.76
N LYS A 566 9.44 -3.69 17.98
CA LYS A 566 9.59 -4.48 19.22
C LYS A 566 10.64 -3.83 20.13
N PRO A 567 10.33 -3.62 21.42
CA PRO A 567 11.34 -3.19 22.40
C PRO A 567 12.47 -4.20 22.57
N GLU A 568 12.16 -5.49 22.60
CA GLU A 568 13.13 -6.59 22.74
C GLU A 568 12.94 -7.60 21.59
N PRO A 569 13.49 -7.33 20.41
CA PRO A 569 13.37 -8.22 19.26
C PRO A 569 14.12 -9.55 19.51
N PRO A 570 13.57 -10.71 19.10
CA PRO A 570 14.21 -12.00 19.31
C PRO A 570 15.59 -12.07 18.66
N THR A 571 16.52 -12.75 19.33
CA THR A 571 17.88 -13.01 18.85
C THR A 571 17.95 -14.41 18.21
N GLY A 572 18.30 -14.50 16.92
CA GLY A 572 18.49 -15.78 16.25
C GLY A 572 18.82 -15.60 14.77
N ALA A 573 19.60 -16.54 14.23
CA ALA A 573 19.89 -16.61 12.80
C ALA A 573 18.74 -17.34 12.09
N VAL A 574 18.27 -16.78 10.97
CA VAL A 574 17.46 -17.50 9.99
C VAL A 574 18.42 -17.93 8.88
N GLU A 575 18.37 -19.19 8.44
CA GLU A 575 19.33 -19.79 7.50
C GLU A 575 18.78 -19.76 6.06
N LEU A 576 19.54 -19.15 5.15
CA LEU A 576 19.03 -18.43 4.00
C LEU A 576 20.20 -18.10 3.02
N PRO A 577 20.45 -18.92 1.97
CA PRO A 577 21.68 -18.87 1.12
C PRO A 577 21.94 -17.58 0.24
N TYR A 578 23.00 -17.56 -0.64
CA TYR A 578 23.49 -16.38 -1.46
C TYR A 578 23.69 -16.59 -3.03
N PRO A 579 23.49 -15.63 -4.01
CA PRO A 579 23.69 -15.82 -5.48
C PRO A 579 24.74 -14.91 -6.15
N ASP A 580 25.00 -15.16 -7.43
CA ASP A 580 25.62 -14.22 -8.36
C ASP A 580 24.55 -13.44 -9.15
N ARG A 581 24.74 -12.12 -9.35
CA ARG A 581 23.78 -11.22 -10.02
C ARG A 581 23.36 -11.72 -11.39
N ASP A 582 24.31 -12.15 -12.21
CA ASP A 582 24.07 -12.42 -13.63
C ASP A 582 23.15 -13.65 -13.78
N GLN A 583 23.28 -14.65 -12.89
CA GLN A 583 22.39 -15.83 -12.86
C GLN A 583 20.94 -15.52 -12.45
N PHE A 584 20.71 -14.50 -11.63
CA PHE A 584 19.35 -14.07 -11.26
C PHE A 584 18.65 -13.37 -12.44
N LEU A 585 19.39 -12.51 -13.15
CA LEU A 585 18.87 -11.81 -14.33
C LEU A 585 18.49 -12.81 -15.44
N GLU A 586 19.32 -13.83 -15.67
CA GLU A 586 19.05 -14.91 -16.64
C GLU A 586 17.73 -15.65 -16.38
N GLY A 587 17.51 -16.10 -15.14
CA GLY A 587 16.36 -16.93 -14.81
C GLY A 587 15.01 -16.24 -14.94
N ILE A 588 14.96 -14.93 -14.66
CA ILE A 588 13.77 -14.12 -14.92
C ILE A 588 13.61 -13.96 -16.43
N HIS A 589 14.63 -13.51 -17.15
CA HIS A 589 14.52 -13.15 -18.56
C HIS A 589 14.10 -14.32 -19.48
N GLN A 590 14.42 -15.57 -19.14
CA GLN A 590 13.97 -16.76 -19.88
C GLN A 590 12.43 -16.90 -19.92
N ALA A 591 11.71 -16.39 -18.92
CA ALA A 591 10.25 -16.51 -18.87
C ALA A 591 9.53 -15.66 -19.94
N GLN A 592 10.19 -14.65 -20.52
CA GLN A 592 9.63 -13.80 -21.59
C GLN A 592 9.19 -14.61 -22.82
N PHE A 593 9.86 -15.73 -23.09
CA PHE A 593 9.59 -16.57 -24.27
C PHE A 593 8.56 -17.67 -24.00
N LYS A 594 7.94 -17.69 -22.83
CA LYS A 594 6.91 -18.67 -22.44
C LYS A 594 5.51 -18.19 -22.82
N ALA A 595 4.53 -19.08 -22.70
CA ALA A 595 3.13 -18.76 -22.99
C ALA A 595 2.53 -17.84 -21.90
N PRO A 596 1.47 -17.09 -22.21
CA PRO A 596 0.66 -16.40 -21.20
C PRO A 596 0.09 -17.35 -20.15
N PRO A 597 -0.20 -16.86 -18.93
CA PRO A 597 -0.94 -17.60 -17.92
C PRO A 597 -2.24 -18.15 -18.50
N ALA A 598 -2.53 -19.41 -18.18
CA ALA A 598 -3.77 -20.08 -18.58
C ALA A 598 -4.43 -20.84 -17.42
N ASP A 599 -3.87 -20.70 -16.21
CA ASP A 599 -4.35 -21.36 -14.99
C ASP A 599 -5.46 -20.54 -14.32
N PHE A 600 -6.50 -20.25 -15.10
CA PHE A 600 -7.73 -19.62 -14.65
C PHE A 600 -8.90 -20.11 -15.52
N HIS A 601 -10.10 -20.15 -14.94
CA HIS A 601 -11.32 -20.46 -15.66
C HIS A 601 -12.49 -19.65 -15.14
N ALA A 602 -13.50 -19.46 -15.98
CA ALA A 602 -14.77 -18.90 -15.55
C ALA A 602 -15.48 -19.91 -14.64
N LEU A 603 -15.90 -19.45 -13.47
CA LEU A 603 -16.57 -20.29 -12.48
C LEU A 603 -17.94 -20.75 -12.97
N SER A 604 -18.25 -22.01 -12.71
CA SER A 604 -19.58 -22.59 -12.83
C SER A 604 -20.51 -22.10 -11.71
N ALA A 605 -21.82 -22.29 -11.90
CA ALA A 605 -22.81 -21.95 -10.87
C ALA A 605 -22.61 -22.74 -9.57
N ASP A 606 -22.16 -23.98 -9.66
CA ASP A 606 -21.90 -24.84 -8.50
C ASP A 606 -20.66 -24.38 -7.73
N GLU A 607 -19.59 -23.98 -8.43
CA GLU A 607 -18.40 -23.38 -7.79
C GLU A 607 -18.74 -22.06 -7.09
N ILE A 608 -19.55 -21.20 -7.73
CA ILE A 608 -20.03 -19.95 -7.10
C ILE A 608 -20.87 -20.27 -5.85
N ALA A 609 -21.77 -21.25 -5.93
CA ALA A 609 -22.58 -21.66 -4.78
C ALA A 609 -21.70 -22.23 -3.63
N ALA A 610 -20.65 -22.99 -3.95
CA ALA A 610 -19.68 -23.47 -2.98
C ALA A 610 -18.91 -22.32 -2.33
N MET A 611 -18.46 -21.34 -3.13
CA MET A 611 -17.78 -20.13 -2.66
C MET A 611 -18.62 -19.30 -1.69
N ARG A 612 -19.94 -19.21 -1.90
CA ARG A 612 -20.86 -18.52 -0.97
C ARG A 612 -20.97 -19.23 0.38
N LYS A 613 -20.78 -20.54 0.41
CA LYS A 613 -20.96 -21.35 1.62
C LYS A 613 -19.68 -21.43 2.45
N ALA A 614 -18.53 -21.65 1.81
CA ALA A 614 -17.28 -21.88 2.49
C ALA A 614 -16.08 -21.50 1.59
N PRO A 615 -15.80 -20.20 1.42
CA PRO A 615 -14.76 -19.73 0.49
C PRO A 615 -13.37 -20.27 0.86
N ASN A 616 -13.02 -20.28 2.15
CA ASN A 616 -11.70 -20.71 2.63
C ASN A 616 -11.44 -22.22 2.47
N SER A 617 -12.48 -23.03 2.24
CA SER A 617 -12.33 -24.47 1.96
C SER A 617 -12.50 -24.82 0.48
N SER A 618 -12.64 -23.82 -0.38
CA SER A 618 -12.91 -24.01 -1.80
C SER A 618 -11.63 -24.35 -2.56
N ASP A 619 -11.71 -25.32 -3.47
CA ASP A 619 -10.57 -25.74 -4.30
C ASP A 619 -10.18 -24.71 -5.37
N VAL A 620 -11.05 -23.75 -5.70
CA VAL A 620 -10.77 -22.70 -6.69
C VAL A 620 -10.07 -21.48 -6.09
N MET A 621 -10.04 -21.34 -4.76
CA MET A 621 -9.35 -20.22 -4.10
C MET A 621 -7.86 -20.50 -3.95
N PRO A 622 -7.00 -19.46 -3.99
CA PRO A 622 -5.61 -19.61 -3.61
C PRO A 622 -5.48 -20.16 -2.19
N ARG A 623 -4.49 -21.04 -1.99
CA ARG A 623 -4.15 -21.55 -0.66
C ARG A 623 -3.16 -20.60 0.01
N GLN A 624 -3.61 -19.90 1.05
CA GLN A 624 -2.72 -19.15 1.93
C GLN A 624 -1.91 -20.12 2.80
N GLU A 625 -0.65 -19.77 3.09
CA GLU A 625 0.23 -20.54 3.97
C GLU A 625 -0.38 -20.67 5.38
N ALA A 626 -0.32 -21.87 5.95
CA ALA A 626 -0.80 -22.11 7.30
C ALA A 626 0.13 -21.51 8.37
N GLY A 627 -0.45 -21.14 9.51
CA GLY A 627 0.23 -20.73 10.72
C GLY A 627 0.05 -19.25 11.07
N GLN A 628 -0.09 -19.00 12.37
CA GLN A 628 -0.04 -17.66 12.92
C GLN A 628 1.39 -17.09 12.93
N ARG A 629 1.50 -15.77 13.05
CA ARG A 629 2.75 -15.04 13.30
C ARG A 629 2.59 -14.09 14.49
N PRO A 630 3.69 -13.62 15.10
CA PRO A 630 3.60 -12.58 16.12
C PRO A 630 2.84 -11.35 15.60
N ALA A 631 1.89 -10.84 16.37
CA ALA A 631 1.10 -9.66 16.03
C ALA A 631 1.50 -8.47 16.92
N ALA A 632 1.66 -7.31 16.28
CA ALA A 632 1.95 -6.05 16.95
C ALA A 632 0.80 -5.63 17.87
N PRO A 633 1.08 -5.06 19.05
CA PRO A 633 0.05 -4.46 19.89
C PRO A 633 -0.47 -3.17 19.23
N LEU A 634 -1.79 -3.07 19.04
CA LEU A 634 -2.37 -1.90 18.37
C LEU A 634 -3.01 -0.95 19.39
N PRO A 635 -2.93 0.38 19.18
CA PRO A 635 -3.47 1.38 20.10
C PRO A 635 -5.01 1.57 20.03
N TYR A 636 -5.76 0.51 19.73
CA TYR A 636 -7.19 0.58 19.48
C TYR A 636 -8.05 0.14 20.67
N GLU A 637 -9.10 0.93 20.97
CA GLU A 637 -10.15 0.61 21.95
C GLU A 637 -11.53 0.70 21.26
N LEU A 638 -11.79 -0.19 20.30
CA LEU A 638 -12.96 -0.06 19.42
C LEU A 638 -14.21 -0.70 20.02
N ALA A 639 -15.32 0.04 19.98
CA ALA A 639 -16.63 -0.50 20.35
C ALA A 639 -17.72 -0.02 19.38
N VAL A 640 -18.46 -0.98 18.83
CA VAL A 640 -19.64 -0.71 18.01
C VAL A 640 -20.77 -1.61 18.51
N ASN A 641 -21.87 -0.97 18.94
CA ASN A 641 -23.04 -1.62 19.50
C ASN A 641 -24.30 -0.99 18.92
N GLY A 642 -25.38 -1.77 18.79
CA GLY A 642 -26.59 -1.31 18.14
C GLY A 642 -27.86 -2.04 18.59
N ALA A 643 -28.95 -1.29 18.64
CA ALA A 643 -30.27 -1.76 19.03
C ALA A 643 -31.35 -0.98 18.28
N VAL A 644 -32.53 -1.57 18.15
CA VAL A 644 -33.70 -0.84 17.62
C VAL A 644 -34.25 0.04 18.74
N ASP A 645 -34.33 1.34 18.48
CA ASP A 645 -34.90 2.29 19.42
C ASP A 645 -36.42 2.12 19.48
N SER A 646 -36.95 1.78 20.65
CA SER A 646 -38.37 1.53 20.86
C SER A 646 -39.29 2.73 20.63
N GLN A 647 -38.77 3.97 20.67
CA GLN A 647 -39.53 5.19 20.46
C GLN A 647 -39.58 5.57 18.98
N THR A 648 -38.46 5.41 18.27
CA THR A 648 -38.36 5.83 16.85
C THR A 648 -38.59 4.68 15.87
N GLY A 649 -38.41 3.43 16.30
CA GLY A 649 -38.42 2.25 15.43
C GLY A 649 -37.21 2.17 14.49
N GLU A 650 -36.16 2.98 14.73
CA GLU A 650 -34.94 2.98 13.93
C GLU A 650 -33.86 2.10 14.58
N LEU A 651 -33.06 1.42 13.76
CA LEU A 651 -31.84 0.77 14.24
C LEU A 651 -30.81 1.87 14.53
N SER A 652 -30.48 2.07 15.81
CA SER A 652 -29.41 2.98 16.24
C SER A 652 -28.12 2.19 16.46
N ILE A 653 -27.03 2.63 15.81
CA ILE A 653 -25.68 2.08 16.00
C ILE A 653 -24.78 3.18 16.55
N ARG A 654 -24.01 2.84 17.58
CA ARG A 654 -23.03 3.72 18.21
C ARG A 654 -21.63 3.21 17.95
N PHE A 655 -20.75 4.10 17.52
CA PHE A 655 -19.34 3.85 17.22
C PHE A 655 -18.49 4.54 18.28
N ALA A 656 -17.39 3.93 18.69
CA ALA A 656 -16.48 4.48 19.66
C ALA A 656 -15.04 4.02 19.39
N ALA A 657 -14.10 4.93 19.61
CA ALA A 657 -12.68 4.64 19.78
C ALA A 657 -12.28 5.19 21.16
N GLY A 658 -12.02 4.33 22.13
CA GLY A 658 -11.67 4.72 23.50
C GLY A 658 -10.27 5.30 23.63
N ASN A 659 -9.98 5.91 24.78
CA ASN A 659 -8.64 6.39 25.12
C ASN A 659 -8.22 6.12 26.57
N GLU A 660 -8.90 5.18 27.23
CA GLU A 660 -8.68 4.92 28.65
C GLU A 660 -7.43 4.07 28.88
N ARG A 661 -7.17 3.11 27.98
CA ARG A 661 -6.07 2.15 28.09
C ARG A 661 -4.74 2.73 27.62
N PHE A 662 -4.73 3.36 26.45
CA PHE A 662 -3.49 3.83 25.83
C PHE A 662 -3.24 5.34 26.00
N GLY A 663 -4.21 6.08 26.53
CA GLY A 663 -4.06 7.51 26.83
C GLY A 663 -3.71 8.32 25.58
N GLU A 664 -2.60 9.06 25.62
CA GLU A 664 -2.12 9.86 24.48
C GLU A 664 -1.70 9.01 23.27
N ARG A 665 -1.42 7.72 23.48
CA ARG A 665 -1.09 6.79 22.39
C ARG A 665 -2.34 6.20 21.72
N SER A 666 -3.54 6.40 22.26
CA SER A 666 -4.75 5.81 21.69
C SER A 666 -5.01 6.35 20.29
N ALA A 667 -5.33 5.45 19.36
CA ALA A 667 -5.64 5.81 17.99
C ALA A 667 -7.15 5.98 17.77
N GLY A 668 -7.51 6.92 16.89
CA GLY A 668 -8.83 6.93 16.28
C GLY A 668 -8.97 5.77 15.31
N ALA A 669 -10.17 5.57 14.76
CA ALA A 669 -10.41 4.49 13.81
C ALA A 669 -11.40 4.86 12.72
N PRO A 670 -11.16 4.37 11.49
CA PRO A 670 -12.17 4.36 10.45
C PRO A 670 -13.14 3.18 10.62
N PHE A 671 -14.40 3.35 10.20
CA PHE A 671 -15.35 2.25 10.06
C PHE A 671 -16.12 2.35 8.74
N ILE A 672 -16.46 1.21 8.15
CA ILE A 672 -17.35 1.13 6.98
C ILE A 672 -18.58 0.33 7.38
N ALA A 673 -19.77 0.91 7.23
CA ALA A 673 -21.03 0.22 7.43
C ALA A 673 -21.70 -0.10 6.09
N TYR A 674 -22.04 -1.37 5.90
CA TYR A 674 -22.75 -1.90 4.74
C TYR A 674 -24.17 -2.28 5.15
N SER A 675 -25.16 -1.61 4.56
CA SER A 675 -26.57 -2.01 4.66
C SER A 675 -27.02 -2.70 3.38
N ARG A 676 -27.55 -3.91 3.51
CA ARG A 676 -27.92 -4.78 2.39
C ARG A 676 -29.35 -4.45 1.91
N HIS A 677 -29.50 -4.17 0.62
CA HIS A 677 -30.79 -3.83 -0.02
C HIS A 677 -30.94 -4.58 -1.35
N ASP A 678 -31.69 -5.69 -1.37
CA ASP A 678 -31.91 -6.53 -2.56
C ASP A 678 -30.62 -6.77 -3.39
N ASP A 679 -30.38 -5.97 -4.44
CA ASP A 679 -29.22 -6.08 -5.34
C ASP A 679 -28.13 -4.98 -5.12
N GLU A 680 -28.21 -4.20 -4.05
CA GLU A 680 -27.29 -3.09 -3.74
C GLU A 680 -26.73 -3.17 -2.30
N LEU A 681 -25.46 -2.78 -2.15
CA LEU A 681 -24.88 -2.42 -0.85
C LEU A 681 -24.88 -0.90 -0.69
N ARG A 682 -25.63 -0.39 0.29
CA ARG A 682 -25.51 1.01 0.69
C ARG A 682 -24.40 1.16 1.71
N VAL A 683 -23.49 2.09 1.45
CA VAL A 683 -22.23 2.27 2.21
C VAL A 683 -22.28 3.56 3.01
N ARG A 684 -21.91 3.49 4.30
CA ARG A 684 -21.65 4.65 5.16
C ARG A 684 -20.25 4.56 5.75
N ASN A 685 -19.49 5.65 5.69
CA ASN A 685 -18.12 5.69 6.19
C ASN A 685 -18.00 6.59 7.43
N TYR A 686 -17.16 6.18 8.37
CA TYR A 686 -16.97 6.88 9.63
C TYR A 686 -15.50 7.06 9.95
N ALA A 687 -15.19 8.16 10.65
CA ALA A 687 -13.90 8.35 11.31
C ALA A 687 -14.16 8.85 12.73
N VAL A 688 -13.73 8.08 13.72
CA VAL A 688 -13.94 8.36 15.14
C VAL A 688 -12.60 8.69 15.78
N LYS A 689 -12.49 9.85 16.42
CA LYS A 689 -11.29 10.25 17.19
C LYS A 689 -11.13 9.38 18.43
N ALA A 690 -9.89 9.18 18.86
CA ALA A 690 -9.61 8.56 20.15
C ALA A 690 -10.29 9.34 21.29
N GLY A 691 -11.00 8.63 22.15
CA GLY A 691 -11.81 9.18 23.24
C GLY A 691 -13.22 9.62 22.83
N ASP A 692 -13.61 9.51 21.56
CA ASP A 692 -14.88 10.02 21.05
C ASP A 692 -15.90 8.91 20.69
N LYS A 693 -17.15 9.31 20.50
CA LYS A 693 -18.28 8.45 20.17
C LYS A 693 -19.17 9.11 19.12
N LEU A 694 -19.56 8.34 18.11
CA LEU A 694 -20.58 8.73 17.12
C LEU A 694 -21.82 7.86 17.24
N ALA A 695 -22.97 8.38 16.83
CA ALA A 695 -24.19 7.62 16.68
C ALA A 695 -24.84 7.90 15.33
N ASP A 696 -25.36 6.84 14.71
CA ASP A 696 -26.17 6.97 13.49
C ASP A 696 -27.36 6.02 13.53
N SER A 697 -28.35 6.29 12.68
CA SER A 697 -29.57 5.50 12.62
C SER A 697 -29.98 5.08 11.21
N TRP A 698 -30.64 3.93 11.13
CA TRP A 698 -31.23 3.38 9.93
C TRP A 698 -32.72 3.15 10.17
N LYS A 699 -33.54 3.64 9.24
CA LYS A 699 -34.98 3.41 9.26
C LYS A 699 -35.24 1.96 8.90
N VAL A 700 -35.77 1.17 9.85
CA VAL A 700 -36.06 -0.26 9.62
C VAL A 700 -37.03 -0.44 8.45
N GLY A 701 -38.06 0.41 8.35
CA GLY A 701 -39.01 0.41 7.23
C GLY A 701 -38.41 0.75 5.85
N SER A 702 -37.13 1.14 5.77
CA SER A 702 -36.45 1.36 4.49
C SER A 702 -35.75 0.12 3.93
N PHE A 703 -35.64 -0.95 4.73
CA PHE A 703 -35.08 -2.22 4.29
C PHE A 703 -36.13 -3.08 3.58
N PRO A 704 -35.73 -3.92 2.61
CA PRO A 704 -36.64 -4.86 1.97
C PRO A 704 -37.33 -5.73 3.01
N LYS A 705 -38.67 -5.78 2.97
CA LYS A 705 -39.51 -6.54 3.91
C LYS A 705 -39.30 -6.16 5.38
N GLU A 706 -38.79 -4.96 5.67
CA GLU A 706 -38.44 -4.51 7.02
C GLU A 706 -37.39 -5.39 7.73
N GLN A 707 -36.58 -6.13 6.95
CA GLN A 707 -35.51 -6.97 7.44
C GLN A 707 -34.19 -6.20 7.33
N TYR A 708 -33.75 -5.61 8.44
CA TYR A 708 -32.49 -4.89 8.47
C TYR A 708 -31.31 -5.87 8.56
N ASP A 709 -30.26 -5.57 7.80
CA ASP A 709 -28.98 -6.26 7.83
C ASP A 709 -27.87 -5.24 7.62
N VAL A 710 -27.18 -4.90 8.71
CA VAL A 710 -26.10 -3.91 8.71
C VAL A 710 -24.82 -4.55 9.24
N GLU A 711 -23.80 -4.59 8.39
CA GLU A 711 -22.44 -5.00 8.74
C GLU A 711 -21.58 -3.77 8.98
N VAL A 712 -20.67 -3.84 9.94
CA VAL A 712 -19.69 -2.78 10.24
C VAL A 712 -18.30 -3.40 10.28
N HIS A 713 -17.42 -2.91 9.42
CA HIS A 713 -16.02 -3.30 9.33
C HIS A 713 -15.12 -2.20 9.91
N GLY A 714 -14.04 -2.60 10.58
CA GLY A 714 -12.99 -1.72 11.07
C GLY A 714 -11.62 -2.40 11.00
N PRO A 715 -10.57 -1.73 11.52
CA PRO A 715 -9.20 -2.24 11.51
C PRO A 715 -9.04 -3.59 12.22
N ASN A 716 -7.95 -4.28 11.90
CA ASN A 716 -7.54 -5.55 12.52
C ASN A 716 -8.65 -6.62 12.61
N GLY A 717 -9.52 -6.70 11.61
CA GLY A 717 -10.62 -7.68 11.55
C GLY A 717 -11.77 -7.40 12.50
N PHE A 718 -11.86 -6.18 13.03
CA PHE A 718 -13.02 -5.70 13.75
C PHE A 718 -14.27 -5.81 12.86
N PHE A 719 -15.27 -6.55 13.33
CA PHE A 719 -16.50 -6.78 12.57
C PHE A 719 -17.72 -6.81 13.49
N ARG A 720 -18.83 -6.20 13.05
CA ARG A 720 -20.15 -6.33 13.67
C ARG A 720 -21.21 -6.63 12.62
N ARG A 721 -22.24 -7.39 12.99
CA ARG A 721 -23.46 -7.53 12.20
C ARG A 721 -24.69 -7.36 13.06
N PHE A 722 -25.61 -6.51 12.60
CA PHE A 722 -26.91 -6.27 13.21
C PHE A 722 -27.99 -6.70 12.22
N ARG A 723 -28.62 -7.87 12.48
CA ARG A 723 -29.73 -8.38 11.67
C ARG A 723 -31.00 -8.54 12.49
N GLY A 724 -32.16 -8.24 11.91
CA GLY A 724 -33.45 -8.47 12.53
C GLY A 724 -34.61 -8.03 11.66
N GLU A 725 -35.83 -8.24 12.16
CA GLU A 725 -37.07 -7.93 11.44
C GLU A 725 -37.95 -6.98 12.26
N GLY A 726 -38.48 -5.94 11.61
CA GLY A 726 -39.40 -4.99 12.22
C GLY A 726 -38.79 -4.18 13.39
N ALA A 727 -39.66 -3.43 14.08
CA ALA A 727 -39.25 -2.51 15.13
C ALA A 727 -39.11 -3.15 16.53
N GLN A 728 -39.42 -4.44 16.68
CA GLN A 728 -39.43 -5.13 17.97
C GLN A 728 -38.33 -6.19 17.99
N SER A 729 -37.36 -6.02 18.89
CA SER A 729 -36.45 -7.11 19.26
C SER A 729 -36.64 -7.43 20.74
N PRO A 730 -36.83 -8.70 21.11
CA PRO A 730 -37.02 -9.06 22.52
C PRO A 730 -35.73 -8.96 23.34
N VAL A 731 -34.55 -8.93 22.70
CA VAL A 731 -33.24 -8.97 23.37
C VAL A 731 -32.30 -7.90 22.84
N GLU A 732 -31.82 -7.04 23.74
CA GLU A 732 -30.69 -6.14 23.49
C GLU A 732 -29.38 -6.86 23.82
N VAL A 733 -28.40 -6.74 22.92
CA VAL A 733 -27.07 -7.36 23.06
C VAL A 733 -26.03 -6.27 22.99
N THR A 734 -25.15 -6.20 23.98
CA THR A 734 -24.02 -5.27 24.01
C THR A 734 -22.75 -6.04 24.30
N LEU A 735 -21.72 -5.82 23.49
CA LEU A 735 -20.37 -6.28 23.79
C LEU A 735 -19.55 -5.14 24.39
N GLY A 736 -18.85 -5.45 25.47
CA GLY A 736 -17.85 -4.59 26.09
C GLY A 736 -16.68 -5.40 26.64
N GLU A 737 -15.83 -4.73 27.42
CA GLU A 737 -14.76 -5.38 28.17
C GLU A 737 -15.11 -5.45 29.68
N PRO A 738 -14.49 -6.38 30.44
CA PRO A 738 -14.84 -6.57 31.84
C PRO A 738 -14.70 -5.34 32.74
N THR A 739 -15.80 -5.01 33.42
CA THR A 739 -15.90 -3.85 34.34
C THR A 739 -15.02 -3.96 35.59
N ASN A 740 -14.53 -5.15 35.93
CA ASN A 740 -13.81 -5.45 37.18
C ASN A 740 -12.28 -5.59 37.03
N SER A 741 -11.67 -5.12 35.94
CA SER A 741 -10.21 -4.98 35.90
C SER A 741 -9.77 -4.03 37.04
N ARG A 742 -9.17 -4.57 38.10
CA ARG A 742 -8.79 -3.83 39.32
C ARG A 742 -7.68 -2.78 39.10
N SER A 743 -7.28 -2.54 37.86
CA SER A 743 -6.69 -1.27 37.43
C SER A 743 -7.04 -1.04 35.96
N SER A 744 -7.61 0.11 35.60
CA SER A 744 -7.95 0.49 34.21
C SER A 744 -6.77 0.45 33.21
N LYS A 745 -5.55 0.16 33.67
CA LYS A 745 -4.32 0.11 32.87
C LYS A 745 -3.98 -1.26 32.29
N GLN A 746 -4.66 -2.35 32.66
CA GLN A 746 -4.39 -3.69 32.12
C GLN A 746 -5.70 -4.35 31.70
N ALA A 747 -5.84 -4.65 30.41
CA ALA A 747 -6.98 -5.41 29.89
C ALA A 747 -6.93 -6.84 30.40
N SER A 748 -8.10 -7.41 30.71
CA SER A 748 -8.25 -8.81 31.12
C SER A 748 -7.91 -9.80 29.99
N GLY A 749 -7.86 -9.33 28.74
CA GLY A 749 -7.79 -10.18 27.55
C GLY A 749 -9.10 -10.91 27.25
N ALA A 750 -10.19 -10.57 27.95
CA ALA A 750 -11.51 -11.17 27.83
C ALA A 750 -12.55 -10.12 27.41
N ILE A 751 -13.73 -10.59 26.99
CA ILE A 751 -14.88 -9.74 26.64
C ILE A 751 -16.08 -10.03 27.55
N GLU A 752 -16.97 -9.06 27.72
CA GLU A 752 -18.24 -9.20 28.43
C GLU A 752 -19.41 -8.99 27.47
N LEU A 753 -20.26 -10.02 27.36
CA LEU A 753 -21.50 -9.98 26.60
C LEU A 753 -22.66 -9.71 27.57
N THR A 754 -23.30 -8.56 27.43
CA THR A 754 -24.49 -8.21 28.20
C THR A 754 -25.74 -8.44 27.37
N LEU A 755 -26.62 -9.30 27.87
CA LEU A 755 -27.88 -9.71 27.26
C LEU A 755 -29.03 -9.20 28.10
N ARG A 756 -29.90 -8.38 27.54
CA ARG A 756 -31.07 -7.82 28.23
C ARG A 756 -32.35 -8.17 27.50
N ASN A 757 -33.23 -8.91 28.16
CA ASN A 757 -34.57 -9.17 27.65
C ASN A 757 -35.46 -7.96 27.94
N VAL A 758 -35.84 -7.23 26.89
CA VAL A 758 -36.72 -6.06 26.95
C VAL A 758 -38.19 -6.40 26.71
N GLY A 759 -38.49 -7.67 26.41
CA GLY A 759 -39.84 -8.18 26.23
C GLY A 759 -40.57 -8.48 27.55
N ASP A 760 -41.83 -8.87 27.41
CA ASP A 760 -42.75 -9.23 28.50
C ASP A 760 -42.79 -10.74 28.80
N ARG A 761 -42.03 -11.55 28.04
CA ARG A 761 -41.94 -13.01 28.17
C ARG A 761 -40.48 -13.47 28.24
N PRO A 762 -40.19 -14.63 28.87
CA PRO A 762 -38.87 -15.22 28.80
C PRO A 762 -38.44 -15.49 27.34
N ALA A 763 -37.17 -15.24 27.04
CA ALA A 763 -36.55 -15.51 25.73
C ALA A 763 -35.46 -16.56 25.90
N MET A 764 -35.33 -17.48 24.94
CA MET A 764 -34.18 -18.38 24.87
C MET A 764 -33.17 -17.79 23.88
N VAL A 765 -31.91 -17.71 24.29
CA VAL A 765 -30.82 -17.12 23.52
C VAL A 765 -29.75 -18.17 23.30
N SER A 766 -29.23 -18.23 22.07
CA SER A 766 -28.14 -19.12 21.68
C SER A 766 -26.91 -18.30 21.30
N ILE A 767 -25.75 -18.64 21.85
CA ILE A 767 -24.44 -18.04 21.55
C ILE A 767 -23.61 -19.06 20.78
N ILE A 768 -23.11 -18.67 19.61
CA ILE A 768 -22.36 -19.53 18.70
C ILE A 768 -21.01 -18.89 18.39
N ASP A 769 -19.93 -19.65 18.58
CA ASP A 769 -18.60 -19.32 18.06
C ASP A 769 -18.44 -19.85 16.63
N HIS A 770 -17.99 -18.98 15.73
CA HIS A 770 -17.82 -19.29 14.31
C HIS A 770 -16.41 -19.75 13.95
N ALA A 771 -15.41 -19.49 14.80
CA ALA A 771 -14.01 -19.58 14.39
C ALA A 771 -13.11 -20.36 15.36
N TYR A 772 -13.36 -20.32 16.67
CA TYR A 772 -12.36 -20.75 17.66
C TYR A 772 -12.73 -22.03 18.44
N GLY A 773 -13.85 -22.66 18.08
CA GLY A 773 -14.24 -23.99 18.55
C GLY A 773 -14.93 -24.05 19.92
N ALA A 774 -15.36 -22.91 20.48
CA ALA A 774 -16.17 -22.91 21.70
C ALA A 774 -17.54 -23.58 21.45
N PRO A 775 -18.04 -24.44 22.37
CA PRO A 775 -19.31 -25.11 22.19
C PRO A 775 -20.47 -24.11 22.24
N PRO A 776 -21.56 -24.32 21.47
CA PRO A 776 -22.75 -23.47 21.55
C PRO A 776 -23.32 -23.43 22.97
N GLU A 777 -23.64 -22.22 23.45
CA GLU A 777 -24.26 -22.00 24.76
C GLU A 777 -25.71 -21.52 24.59
N ALA A 778 -26.64 -22.09 25.35
CA ALA A 778 -28.04 -21.67 25.35
C ALA A 778 -28.47 -21.22 26.75
N LEU A 779 -29.14 -20.08 26.83
CA LEU A 779 -29.56 -19.49 28.09
C LEU A 779 -31.00 -18.96 28.02
N GLN A 780 -31.75 -19.17 29.11
CA GLN A 780 -33.07 -18.58 29.27
C GLN A 780 -32.97 -17.24 29.98
N LEU A 781 -33.39 -16.16 29.31
CA LEU A 781 -33.45 -14.81 29.87
C LEU A 781 -34.87 -14.50 30.36
N PRO A 782 -35.09 -14.31 31.67
CA PRO A 782 -36.39 -13.86 32.17
C PRO A 782 -36.78 -12.48 31.64
N ALA A 783 -38.07 -12.24 31.47
CA ALA A 783 -38.61 -10.95 31.03
C ALA A 783 -38.09 -9.78 31.88
N GLY A 784 -37.64 -8.70 31.24
CA GLY A 784 -37.14 -7.50 31.89
C GLY A 784 -35.81 -7.66 32.65
N LYS A 785 -35.12 -8.80 32.54
CA LYS A 785 -33.84 -9.06 33.21
C LYS A 785 -32.66 -8.93 32.25
N ALA A 786 -31.50 -8.62 32.83
CA ALA A 786 -30.22 -8.62 32.14
C ALA A 786 -29.27 -9.63 32.78
N THR A 787 -28.45 -10.26 31.96
CA THR A 787 -27.38 -11.18 32.34
C THR A 787 -26.12 -10.76 31.62
N THR A 788 -24.98 -10.77 32.31
CA THR A 788 -23.66 -10.51 31.73
C THR A 788 -22.84 -11.79 31.79
N ILE A 789 -22.22 -12.15 30.68
CA ILE A 789 -21.40 -13.35 30.51
C ILE A 789 -20.00 -12.88 30.17
N ALA A 790 -19.01 -13.31 30.96
CA ALA A 790 -17.61 -13.11 30.62
C ALA A 790 -17.15 -14.26 29.73
N ILE A 791 -16.46 -13.93 28.63
CA ILE A 791 -15.96 -14.91 27.66
C ILE A 791 -14.44 -14.88 27.71
N ASP A 792 -13.88 -16.03 28.07
CA ASP A 792 -12.43 -16.26 28.09
C ASP A 792 -11.93 -16.44 26.66
N LEU A 793 -10.89 -15.70 26.29
CA LEU A 793 -10.28 -15.72 24.96
C LEU A 793 -8.83 -16.23 25.01
N THR A 794 -8.44 -16.89 26.09
CA THR A 794 -7.08 -17.41 26.28
C THR A 794 -6.71 -18.42 25.19
N ASP A 795 -7.63 -19.33 24.83
CA ASP A 795 -7.40 -20.38 23.83
C ASP A 795 -7.45 -19.87 22.37
N SER A 796 -7.88 -18.63 22.16
CA SER A 796 -8.00 -17.98 20.86
C SER A 796 -7.05 -16.80 20.69
N ASP A 797 -6.03 -16.67 21.53
CA ASP A 797 -5.06 -15.55 21.49
C ASP A 797 -5.72 -14.16 21.54
N ARG A 798 -6.80 -14.03 22.31
CA ARG A 798 -7.61 -12.80 22.47
C ARG A 798 -8.53 -12.48 21.29
N TRP A 799 -8.66 -13.39 20.33
CA TRP A 799 -9.60 -13.27 19.21
C TRP A 799 -10.98 -13.82 19.55
N TYR A 800 -12.01 -13.24 18.96
CA TYR A 800 -13.39 -13.66 19.15
C TYR A 800 -14.20 -13.50 17.85
N ASP A 801 -15.16 -14.40 17.63
CA ASP A 801 -16.12 -14.34 16.52
C ASP A 801 -17.41 -15.05 16.92
N LEU A 802 -18.35 -14.29 17.49
CA LEU A 802 -19.51 -14.82 18.20
C LEU A 802 -20.80 -14.24 17.63
N SER A 803 -21.82 -15.07 17.41
CA SER A 803 -23.18 -14.62 17.15
C SER A 803 -24.12 -14.95 18.31
N VAL A 804 -25.03 -14.01 18.58
CA VAL A 804 -26.16 -14.19 19.48
C VAL A 804 -27.44 -14.28 18.66
N PHE A 805 -28.20 -15.36 18.86
CA PHE A 805 -29.49 -15.64 18.25
C PHE A 805 -30.60 -15.70 19.31
N VAL A 806 -31.84 -15.44 18.92
CA VAL A 806 -33.02 -15.60 19.78
C VAL A 806 -33.89 -16.71 19.21
N ASP A 807 -34.16 -17.76 20.00
CA ASP A 807 -34.97 -18.88 19.53
C ASP A 807 -36.39 -18.43 19.22
N GLY A 808 -36.90 -18.83 18.05
CA GLY A 808 -38.22 -18.41 17.55
C GLY A 808 -38.19 -17.08 16.78
N ASP A 809 -37.05 -16.39 16.70
CA ASP A 809 -36.83 -15.22 15.85
C ASP A 809 -35.67 -15.51 14.87
N ALA A 810 -36.01 -16.08 13.71
CA ALA A 810 -35.03 -16.46 12.69
C ALA A 810 -34.34 -15.24 12.05
N GLY A 811 -34.94 -14.05 12.14
CA GLY A 811 -34.38 -12.81 11.59
C GLY A 811 -33.26 -12.24 12.45
N PHE A 812 -33.30 -12.47 13.76
CA PHE A 812 -32.39 -11.83 14.72
C PHE A 812 -30.99 -12.45 14.75
N GLU A 813 -29.98 -11.61 14.54
CA GLU A 813 -28.58 -11.94 14.78
C GLU A 813 -27.82 -10.71 15.29
N ARG A 814 -26.96 -10.91 16.29
CA ARG A 814 -25.93 -9.95 16.69
C ARG A 814 -24.58 -10.64 16.65
N ARG A 815 -23.78 -10.35 15.63
CA ARG A 815 -22.43 -10.92 15.46
C ARG A 815 -21.37 -9.93 15.86
N PHE A 816 -20.37 -10.40 16.59
CA PHE A 816 -19.22 -9.61 17.04
C PHE A 816 -17.94 -10.39 16.77
N ALA A 817 -17.01 -9.80 16.03
CA ALA A 817 -15.67 -10.36 15.87
C ALA A 817 -14.57 -9.30 15.98
N GLY A 818 -13.37 -9.73 16.35
CA GLY A 818 -12.20 -8.87 16.50
C GLY A 818 -11.15 -9.45 17.46
N CYS A 819 -10.24 -8.59 17.91
CA CYS A 819 -9.21 -8.90 18.90
C CYS A 819 -9.28 -7.91 20.06
N VAL A 820 -9.03 -8.37 21.28
CA VAL A 820 -8.87 -7.48 22.45
C VAL A 820 -7.43 -6.96 22.51
N GLU A 821 -7.26 -5.68 22.23
CA GLU A 821 -5.95 -5.02 22.27
C GLU A 821 -5.50 -4.73 23.70
N THR A 822 -4.44 -5.39 24.15
CA THR A 822 -3.94 -5.29 25.54
C THR A 822 -2.71 -4.39 25.68
N GLY A 823 -2.15 -3.91 24.57
CA GLY A 823 -0.83 -3.26 24.53
C GLY A 823 0.33 -4.25 24.60
N GLN A 824 0.06 -5.55 24.62
CA GLN A 824 1.06 -6.62 24.61
C GLN A 824 1.06 -7.33 23.26
N TRP A 825 2.25 -7.78 22.84
CA TRP A 825 2.42 -8.63 21.68
C TRP A 825 1.49 -9.86 21.75
N GLY A 826 0.94 -10.24 20.60
CA GLY A 826 0.02 -11.38 20.47
C GLY A 826 0.39 -12.28 19.31
N LEU A 827 -0.58 -13.08 18.88
CA LEU A 827 -0.54 -13.82 17.64
C LEU A 827 -1.61 -13.30 16.69
N SER A 828 -1.33 -13.38 15.38
CA SER A 828 -2.31 -13.09 14.34
C SER A 828 -3.53 -13.99 14.48
N ASP A 829 -4.66 -13.61 13.89
CA ASP A 829 -5.92 -14.33 14.01
C ASP A 829 -5.79 -15.83 13.64
N PRO A 830 -6.12 -16.77 14.55
CA PRO A 830 -6.09 -18.20 14.27
C PRO A 830 -6.93 -18.63 13.06
N ALA A 831 -7.99 -17.88 12.72
CA ALA A 831 -8.85 -18.19 11.58
C ALA A 831 -8.21 -17.91 10.21
N LEU A 832 -7.02 -17.29 10.17
CA LEU A 832 -6.23 -17.09 8.95
C LEU A 832 -5.49 -18.36 8.50
N GLY A 833 -5.48 -19.43 9.31
CA GLY A 833 -4.94 -20.75 8.97
C GLY A 833 -3.68 -21.14 9.71
#